data_AF-A0A9P9XEM8-F1
#
_entry.id   AF-A0A9P9XEM8-F1
#
_cell.length_a   1.000
_cell.length_b   1.000
_cell.length_c   1.000
_cell.angle_alpha   90.00
_cell.angle_beta   90.00
_cell.angle_gamma   90.00
#
_symmetry.space_group_name_H-M   'P 1'
#
loop_
_entity.id
_entity.type
_entity.pdbx_description
1 polymer ?
#
loop_
_entity_poly.entity_id
_entity_poly.type
_entity_poly.pdbx_seq_one_letter_code
_entity_poly.pdbx_strand_id
1 'polypeptide(L)'
;MRSFKHVAVALAFLLCMICQAESSPKPARQCPPLKKGSFVVQQYQLYPENADWDVNNCIVYFGVVVYDPYKDTVLDILTFDGITHNPALHIGGVQVDTRTKLVSIVVDAAAPFNTGGKDVSGDNFIIKYDPAKKQVLWNKNITAVTRGAYGGFQDIEHDTHGNTYVVGSFPGTIMKVDRQGSAVVPWYLPVKIDHTKMGFSGLAATGNILLSNNNEDAQIYRFDMKADKGAPVLVPRSPNVTLAGTDAIYLPPRYGGKVLLIAENTKGVTVLRSNDGSWKSAEHLGTVPNNSTDAQGGIVTAPVQVGDSLFMVEEFFADAPVAGSTSGNRTSFPMVDITSQVEDLLKKLLVIHAEADIPHRNRDDRHDARWNKIVFDTSLTDLLTAQQKTCAFIDWILDGECIARPDVGECVDNISGEVYQMDLEELEQFHGQIDKDPDYRLPSIRHAVQGRSDGYVDYVLVAETNPPFRIGGDHTPDVLTIEFFGLWDPRTKLVSYRTVKGLQICTPHDNPAARDFWTRPIQNDPACCLPAVKSWLADCEDKHERCRELKTQSGPSALRPIRLIYIDHNSRAGSYSLRLRDTANLNPLPRFAALSYCWGGNQTVKCETATLEAFTKDISFEKLPRTIQDAVKVCSQLGVEYVWVDALCIIQDEGNDEKILEIAKMPYIYGQASFTIMASRAKTAWEGFLQNRECFKESDQAFLLSWQSEKGELGSITLVEMETGHEPIDERGWTFQERLLSVRIVEFGSRQTRWSCQEPIPSITGNDTLYGLDVGEGATDGWRKIAEPNDLRQDSFNWGSCSKTPSPWGALVDIYTSRTLSFNTDRALAMSGVAERFAVLTGDEYAAGLWKRSIRDELLWRVEQDERRNRAAAYQGPSWSWFAVNSSVRAYVALGDGWEIPTFEGDVTDATEVYHAEVVSISAEPVNKNAPYGDVRGDSGRLRLHGRLAAATLINHPTGDSRDDPENVFDMASPPSSQGVLDSGAKLMSTRNISCHLDCLDEVDVKSAGSGGYMALEIKRVRGYSADWTILGLLLQPVKMNGGSSLNGVPAYKRIGTFELELETTFDDLNDDQSLQSEEHCFFDFIQPQMIEIF
;
A
#
# COMPACT_ATOMS: atom_id res chain seq x y z
N MET A 1 -49.00 30.51 17.24
CA MET A 1 -48.37 29.86 16.07
C MET A 1 -47.14 29.04 16.44
N ARG A 2 -47.27 28.07 17.37
CA ARG A 2 -46.23 27.06 17.68
C ARG A 2 -46.78 25.62 17.82
N SER A 3 -48.07 25.41 17.54
CA SER A 3 -48.72 24.10 17.65
C SER A 3 -49.00 23.40 16.29
N PHE A 4 -48.76 24.08 15.16
CA PHE A 4 -49.00 23.51 13.81
C PHE A 4 -47.79 22.82 13.16
N LYS A 5 -46.56 22.97 13.70
CA LYS A 5 -45.36 22.32 13.14
C LYS A 5 -45.12 20.89 13.66
N HIS A 6 -45.69 20.51 14.79
CA HIS A 6 -45.49 19.16 15.36
C HIS A 6 -46.50 18.14 14.82
N VAL A 7 -47.66 18.58 14.33
CA VAL A 7 -48.68 17.68 13.73
C VAL A 7 -48.33 17.33 12.27
N ALA A 8 -47.63 18.21 11.54
CA ALA A 8 -47.19 17.94 10.17
C ALA A 8 -46.02 16.94 10.09
N VAL A 9 -45.12 16.95 11.08
CA VAL A 9 -43.99 15.99 11.14
C VAL A 9 -44.46 14.62 11.64
N ALA A 10 -45.45 14.56 12.55
CA ALA A 10 -46.05 13.31 13.00
C ALA A 10 -46.92 12.63 11.93
N LEU A 11 -47.66 13.40 11.10
CA LEU A 11 -48.39 12.83 9.96
C LEU A 11 -47.47 12.38 8.81
N ALA A 12 -46.35 13.06 8.57
CA ALA A 12 -45.36 12.63 7.58
C ALA A 12 -44.65 11.33 8.00
N PHE A 13 -44.40 11.14 9.30
CA PHE A 13 -43.84 9.89 9.83
C PHE A 13 -44.85 8.73 9.85
N LEU A 14 -46.15 8.99 10.11
CA LEU A 14 -47.18 7.94 10.06
C LEU A 14 -47.57 7.54 8.62
N LEU A 15 -47.55 8.47 7.65
CA LEU A 15 -47.78 8.16 6.23
C LEU A 15 -46.58 7.43 5.59
N CYS A 16 -45.37 7.63 6.12
CA CYS A 16 -44.19 6.87 5.66
C CYS A 16 -44.14 5.44 6.24
N MET A 17 -44.80 5.18 7.38
CA MET A 17 -44.89 3.83 7.97
C MET A 17 -46.10 3.01 7.50
N ILE A 18 -47.07 3.58 6.78
CA ILE A 18 -48.22 2.86 6.22
C ILE A 18 -48.01 2.46 4.74
N CYS A 19 -46.87 2.80 4.13
CA CYS A 19 -46.47 2.31 2.80
C CYS A 19 -45.37 1.23 2.83
N GLN A 20 -45.06 0.65 3.99
CA GLN A 20 -44.19 -0.53 4.11
C GLN A 20 -44.91 -1.65 4.85
N ALA A 21 -45.92 -2.21 4.20
CA ALA A 21 -46.52 -3.49 4.57
C ALA A 21 -47.01 -4.22 3.31
N GLU A 22 -46.09 -4.46 2.38
CA GLU A 22 -46.09 -5.71 1.65
C GLU A 22 -44.84 -6.45 2.08
N SER A 23 -45.01 -7.34 3.06
CA SER A 23 -44.19 -8.54 3.10
C SER A 23 -44.37 -9.20 1.73
N SER A 24 -43.50 -8.91 0.77
CA SER A 24 -43.42 -9.72 -0.43
C SER A 24 -43.09 -11.13 0.07
N PRO A 25 -44.01 -12.10 -0.05
CA PRO A 25 -43.62 -13.48 0.17
C PRO A 25 -42.46 -13.73 -0.79
N LYS A 26 -41.40 -14.42 -0.35
CA LYS A 26 -40.46 -15.04 -1.31
C LYS A 26 -41.34 -15.67 -2.40
N PRO A 27 -41.24 -15.26 -3.68
CA PRO A 27 -42.05 -15.89 -4.70
C PRO A 27 -41.73 -17.38 -4.59
N ALA A 28 -42.76 -18.19 -4.35
CA ALA A 28 -42.61 -19.64 -4.38
C ALA A 28 -41.93 -19.97 -5.70
N ARG A 29 -40.81 -20.71 -5.67
CA ARG A 29 -40.14 -21.21 -6.89
C ARG A 29 -41.23 -21.83 -7.77
N GLN A 30 -41.52 -21.18 -8.90
CA GLN A 30 -42.71 -21.49 -9.69
C GLN A 30 -42.51 -22.77 -10.50
N CYS A 31 -41.27 -23.04 -10.92
CA CYS A 31 -40.84 -24.29 -11.54
C CYS A 31 -39.85 -25.04 -10.62
N PRO A 32 -39.91 -26.38 -10.56
CA PRO A 32 -38.93 -27.17 -9.79
C PRO A 32 -37.54 -27.13 -10.45
N PRO A 33 -36.44 -27.29 -9.69
CA PRO A 33 -35.11 -27.39 -10.29
C PRO A 33 -35.05 -28.54 -11.32
N LEU A 34 -34.39 -28.30 -12.44
CA LEU A 34 -34.06 -29.37 -13.38
C LEU A 34 -33.13 -30.35 -12.68
N LYS A 35 -33.52 -31.63 -12.65
CA LYS A 35 -32.69 -32.71 -12.08
C LYS A 35 -31.67 -33.28 -13.06
N LYS A 36 -31.70 -32.83 -14.31
CA LYS A 36 -30.83 -33.26 -15.39
C LYS A 36 -29.81 -32.15 -15.67
N GLY A 37 -28.55 -32.52 -15.92
CA GLY A 37 -27.57 -31.63 -16.54
C GLY A 37 -27.87 -31.47 -18.03
N SER A 38 -26.85 -31.58 -18.91
CA SER A 38 -27.06 -31.55 -20.36
C SER A 38 -28.15 -32.54 -20.80
N PHE A 39 -28.98 -32.13 -21.76
CA PHE A 39 -30.06 -32.94 -22.31
C PHE A 39 -30.13 -32.78 -23.84
N VAL A 40 -30.98 -33.56 -24.51
CA VAL A 40 -31.06 -33.58 -25.98
C VAL A 40 -32.49 -33.44 -26.43
N VAL A 41 -32.77 -32.44 -27.26
CA VAL A 41 -34.09 -32.26 -27.88
C VAL A 41 -34.18 -33.14 -29.13
N GLN A 42 -35.08 -34.12 -29.09
CA GLN A 42 -35.37 -35.02 -30.21
C GLN A 42 -36.47 -34.42 -31.11
N GLN A 43 -36.07 -33.63 -32.10
CA GLN A 43 -36.98 -32.98 -33.05
C GLN A 43 -36.34 -32.94 -34.44
N TYR A 44 -37.02 -33.48 -35.46
CA TYR A 44 -36.56 -33.40 -36.85
C TYR A 44 -36.53 -31.94 -37.31
N GLN A 45 -35.38 -31.53 -37.86
CA GLN A 45 -35.15 -30.18 -38.40
C GLN A 45 -35.43 -29.03 -37.42
N LEU A 46 -34.97 -29.15 -36.16
CA LEU A 46 -35.12 -28.07 -35.17
C LEU A 46 -34.27 -26.84 -35.52
N TYR A 47 -32.95 -27.02 -35.68
CA TYR A 47 -31.94 -25.96 -35.94
C TYR A 47 -32.24 -24.66 -35.17
N PRO A 48 -32.11 -24.70 -33.82
CA PRO A 48 -32.56 -23.60 -32.99
C PRO A 48 -31.53 -22.46 -33.01
N GLU A 49 -31.87 -21.35 -33.66
CA GLU A 49 -31.05 -20.13 -33.62
C GLU A 49 -31.09 -19.46 -32.23
N ASN A 50 -32.25 -19.50 -31.56
CA ASN A 50 -32.44 -18.85 -30.26
C ASN A 50 -33.44 -19.64 -29.39
N ALA A 51 -33.40 -19.42 -28.08
CA ALA A 51 -34.34 -20.01 -27.14
C ALA A 51 -34.65 -19.09 -25.95
N ASP A 52 -35.86 -19.17 -25.42
CA ASP A 52 -36.22 -18.47 -24.19
C ASP A 52 -37.17 -19.27 -23.28
N TRP A 53 -37.09 -18.98 -21.98
CA TRP A 53 -37.73 -19.74 -20.92
C TRP A 53 -39.02 -19.10 -20.41
N ASP A 54 -40.13 -19.82 -20.54
CA ASP A 54 -41.38 -19.42 -19.92
C ASP A 54 -41.48 -19.99 -18.50
N VAL A 55 -41.01 -19.19 -17.54
CA VAL A 55 -41.08 -19.50 -16.11
C VAL A 55 -42.51 -19.69 -15.59
N ASN A 56 -43.54 -19.17 -16.28
CA ASN A 56 -44.93 -19.33 -15.81
C ASN A 56 -45.49 -20.72 -16.12
N ASN A 57 -45.05 -21.32 -17.23
CA ASN A 57 -45.55 -22.60 -17.72
C ASN A 57 -44.50 -23.72 -17.64
N CYS A 58 -43.26 -23.39 -17.26
CA CYS A 58 -42.13 -24.30 -17.14
C CYS A 58 -41.79 -25.02 -18.46
N ILE A 59 -41.80 -24.25 -19.56
CA ILE A 59 -41.53 -24.71 -20.93
C ILE A 59 -40.50 -23.80 -21.61
N VAL A 60 -39.77 -24.34 -22.58
CA VAL A 60 -38.79 -23.61 -23.40
C VAL A 60 -39.38 -23.39 -24.80
N TYR A 61 -39.20 -22.19 -25.34
CA TYR A 61 -39.44 -21.91 -26.74
C TYR A 61 -38.11 -21.96 -27.50
N PHE A 62 -38.00 -22.81 -28.50
CA PHE A 62 -36.91 -22.83 -29.48
C PHE A 62 -37.45 -22.28 -30.80
N GLY A 63 -37.45 -20.94 -30.93
CA GLY A 63 -38.19 -20.25 -31.98
C GLY A 63 -39.69 -20.57 -31.93
N VAL A 64 -40.14 -21.45 -32.84
CA VAL A 64 -41.54 -21.90 -32.95
C VAL A 64 -41.83 -23.24 -32.27
N VAL A 65 -40.82 -23.96 -31.80
CA VAL A 65 -40.98 -25.26 -31.14
C VAL A 65 -41.13 -25.06 -29.63
N VAL A 66 -42.18 -25.65 -29.05
CA VAL A 66 -42.48 -25.58 -27.62
C VAL A 66 -42.09 -26.89 -26.96
N TYR A 67 -41.15 -26.85 -26.01
CA TYR A 67 -40.56 -28.04 -25.39
C TYR A 67 -40.73 -28.05 -23.87
N ASP A 68 -41.06 -29.21 -23.31
CA ASP A 68 -41.13 -29.46 -21.87
C ASP A 68 -39.88 -30.23 -21.40
N PRO A 69 -38.93 -29.56 -20.71
CA PRO A 69 -37.69 -30.20 -20.28
C PRO A 69 -37.88 -31.22 -19.14
N TYR A 70 -39.01 -31.19 -18.43
CA TYR A 70 -39.30 -32.16 -17.36
C TYR A 70 -39.89 -33.44 -17.92
N LYS A 71 -40.68 -33.36 -19.00
CA LYS A 71 -41.24 -34.52 -19.70
C LYS A 71 -40.36 -35.03 -20.83
N ASP A 72 -39.38 -34.24 -21.26
CA ASP A 72 -38.48 -34.55 -22.37
C ASP A 72 -39.25 -34.73 -23.70
N THR A 73 -40.20 -33.82 -23.96
CA THR A 73 -41.12 -33.92 -25.10
C THR A 73 -41.40 -32.56 -25.72
N VAL A 74 -41.43 -32.50 -27.06
CA VAL A 74 -42.03 -31.39 -27.80
C VAL A 74 -43.55 -31.40 -27.60
N LEU A 75 -44.09 -30.29 -27.11
CA LEU A 75 -45.51 -30.12 -26.82
C LEU A 75 -46.30 -29.56 -28.00
N ASP A 76 -45.69 -28.64 -28.76
CA ASP A 76 -46.34 -27.94 -29.85
C ASP A 76 -45.29 -27.42 -30.85
N ILE A 77 -45.69 -27.22 -32.10
CA ILE A 77 -44.90 -26.55 -33.13
C ILE A 77 -45.78 -25.48 -33.75
N LEU A 78 -45.46 -24.22 -33.47
CA LEU A 78 -46.24 -23.09 -33.94
C LEU A 78 -46.07 -22.95 -35.45
N THR A 79 -47.19 -22.83 -36.15
CA THR A 79 -47.22 -22.62 -37.60
C THR A 79 -47.89 -21.29 -37.93
N PHE A 80 -47.35 -20.59 -38.92
CA PHE A 80 -47.81 -19.28 -39.35
C PHE A 80 -47.96 -19.25 -40.87
N ASP A 81 -49.14 -18.86 -41.34
CA ASP A 81 -49.47 -18.82 -42.77
C ASP A 81 -48.49 -17.95 -43.56
N GLY A 82 -47.94 -18.52 -44.64
CA GLY A 82 -46.97 -17.85 -45.52
C GLY A 82 -45.54 -17.74 -44.96
N ILE A 83 -45.34 -18.14 -43.70
CA ILE A 83 -44.04 -18.07 -43.00
C ILE A 83 -43.45 -19.47 -42.82
N THR A 84 -44.21 -20.40 -42.23
CA THR A 84 -43.70 -21.76 -41.97
C THR A 84 -43.46 -22.51 -43.28
N HIS A 85 -42.37 -23.27 -43.35
CA HIS A 85 -41.90 -23.99 -44.55
C HIS A 85 -41.58 -23.09 -45.77
N ASN A 86 -41.29 -21.82 -45.53
CA ASN A 86 -40.83 -20.89 -46.55
C ASN A 86 -39.29 -20.76 -46.52
N PRO A 87 -38.54 -21.28 -47.50
CA PRO A 87 -37.07 -21.25 -47.49
C PRO A 87 -36.48 -19.84 -47.68
N ALA A 88 -37.29 -18.84 -48.00
CA ALA A 88 -36.85 -17.45 -48.06
C ALA A 88 -36.82 -16.77 -46.67
N LEU A 89 -37.35 -17.43 -45.64
CA LEU A 89 -37.51 -16.90 -44.29
C LEU A 89 -36.86 -17.83 -43.27
N HIS A 90 -36.27 -17.24 -42.23
CA HIS A 90 -35.75 -17.95 -41.06
C HIS A 90 -36.47 -17.48 -39.80
N ILE A 91 -36.54 -18.36 -38.79
CA ILE A 91 -36.93 -17.97 -37.44
C ILE A 91 -35.67 -17.53 -36.72
N GLY A 92 -35.63 -16.27 -36.30
CA GLY A 92 -34.55 -15.71 -35.49
C GLY A 92 -34.89 -15.77 -34.00
N GLY A 93 -34.75 -14.64 -33.32
CA GLY A 93 -34.98 -14.48 -31.89
C GLY A 93 -36.40 -14.78 -31.43
N VAL A 94 -36.50 -15.39 -30.25
CA VAL A 94 -37.74 -15.60 -29.52
C VAL A 94 -37.58 -15.08 -28.10
N GLN A 95 -38.56 -14.33 -27.61
CA GLN A 95 -38.53 -13.79 -26.25
C GLN A 95 -39.91 -13.85 -25.61
N VAL A 96 -39.97 -14.39 -24.40
CA VAL A 96 -41.13 -14.47 -23.53
C VAL A 96 -41.15 -13.23 -22.64
N ASP A 97 -42.15 -12.36 -22.83
CA ASP A 97 -42.36 -11.25 -21.91
C ASP A 97 -42.98 -11.79 -20.62
N THR A 98 -42.15 -12.06 -19.61
CA THR A 98 -42.57 -12.62 -18.31
C THR A 98 -43.69 -11.82 -17.62
N ARG A 99 -43.83 -10.52 -17.93
CA ARG A 99 -44.86 -9.65 -17.33
C ARG A 99 -46.21 -9.80 -18.02
N THR A 100 -46.20 -9.87 -19.35
CA THR A 100 -47.43 -9.96 -20.15
C THR A 100 -47.80 -11.38 -20.52
N LYS A 101 -46.87 -12.34 -20.36
CA LYS A 101 -46.96 -13.75 -20.75
C LYS A 101 -47.14 -13.95 -22.25
N LEU A 102 -46.75 -12.97 -23.04
CA LEU A 102 -46.81 -13.00 -24.50
C LEU A 102 -45.44 -13.37 -25.06
N VAL A 103 -45.43 -14.07 -26.19
CA VAL A 103 -44.21 -14.47 -26.88
C VAL A 103 -44.04 -13.58 -28.11
N SER A 104 -42.83 -13.10 -28.33
CA SER A 104 -42.47 -12.37 -29.55
C SER A 104 -41.46 -13.17 -30.34
N ILE A 105 -41.68 -13.29 -31.64
CA ILE A 105 -40.86 -14.11 -32.54
C ILE A 105 -40.43 -13.24 -33.71
N VAL A 106 -39.14 -13.26 -34.00
CA VAL A 106 -38.54 -12.64 -35.19
C VAL A 106 -38.58 -13.63 -36.33
N VAL A 107 -39.02 -13.16 -37.49
CA VAL A 107 -38.95 -13.87 -38.75
C VAL A 107 -38.16 -13.00 -39.71
N ASP A 108 -36.96 -13.44 -40.07
CA ASP A 108 -36.04 -12.67 -40.91
C ASP A 108 -35.95 -13.24 -42.32
N ALA A 109 -35.59 -12.39 -43.27
CA ALA A 109 -35.23 -12.81 -44.61
C ALA A 109 -33.91 -13.57 -44.59
N ALA A 110 -33.86 -14.74 -45.23
CA ALA A 110 -32.65 -15.56 -45.27
C ALA A 110 -31.47 -14.90 -46.01
N ALA A 111 -31.75 -13.98 -46.95
CA ALA A 111 -30.76 -13.37 -47.83
C ALA A 111 -29.63 -12.59 -47.12
N PRO A 112 -29.93 -11.71 -46.12
CA PRO A 112 -28.90 -11.06 -45.32
C PRO A 112 -27.81 -12.00 -44.80
N PHE A 113 -28.19 -13.10 -44.14
CA PHE A 113 -27.24 -14.05 -43.57
C PHE A 113 -26.54 -14.89 -44.62
N ASN A 114 -27.26 -15.38 -45.64
CA ASN A 114 -26.70 -16.19 -46.72
C ASN A 114 -25.65 -15.45 -47.56
N THR A 115 -25.72 -14.11 -47.61
CA THR A 115 -24.84 -13.29 -48.44
C THR A 115 -23.83 -12.46 -47.65
N GLY A 116 -23.85 -12.54 -46.32
CA GLY A 116 -23.04 -11.68 -45.44
C GLY A 116 -23.37 -10.21 -45.61
N GLY A 117 -24.66 -9.89 -45.71
CA GLY A 117 -25.18 -8.53 -45.88
C GLY A 117 -25.08 -7.95 -47.28
N LYS A 118 -24.58 -8.67 -48.29
CA LYS A 118 -24.54 -8.15 -49.69
C LYS A 118 -25.93 -7.96 -50.29
N ASP A 119 -26.86 -8.80 -49.89
CA ASP A 119 -28.28 -8.71 -50.21
C ASP A 119 -29.08 -8.65 -48.91
N VAL A 120 -29.69 -7.49 -48.64
CA VAL A 120 -30.59 -7.29 -47.49
C VAL A 120 -32.06 -7.19 -47.92
N SER A 121 -32.39 -7.72 -49.10
CA SER A 121 -33.76 -7.81 -49.57
C SER A 121 -34.54 -8.95 -48.90
N GLY A 122 -35.87 -8.91 -49.03
CA GLY A 122 -36.78 -9.89 -48.45
C GLY A 122 -37.72 -9.31 -47.40
N ASP A 123 -38.75 -10.07 -47.08
CA ASP A 123 -39.74 -9.69 -46.08
C ASP A 123 -39.28 -10.13 -44.68
N ASN A 124 -39.44 -9.23 -43.71
CA ASN A 124 -39.10 -9.46 -42.31
C ASN A 124 -40.34 -9.20 -41.47
N PHE A 125 -40.62 -10.07 -40.51
CA PHE A 125 -41.82 -10.00 -39.69
C PHE A 125 -41.52 -10.10 -38.20
N ILE A 126 -42.34 -9.40 -37.41
CA ILE A 126 -42.40 -9.59 -35.96
C ILE A 126 -43.79 -10.10 -35.60
N ILE A 127 -43.83 -11.26 -34.95
CA ILE A 127 -45.06 -11.91 -34.53
C ILE A 127 -45.20 -11.75 -33.02
N LYS A 128 -46.37 -11.28 -32.56
CA LYS A 128 -46.76 -11.31 -31.15
C LYS A 128 -47.82 -12.39 -30.95
N TYR A 129 -47.49 -13.39 -30.15
CA TYR A 129 -48.30 -14.57 -29.92
C TYR A 129 -48.79 -14.60 -28.46
N ASP A 130 -50.05 -14.98 -28.27
CA ASP A 130 -50.68 -15.21 -26.96
C ASP A 130 -50.77 -16.74 -26.74
N PRO A 131 -49.87 -17.33 -25.93
CA PRO A 131 -49.83 -18.77 -25.69
C PRO A 131 -51.11 -19.30 -25.03
N ALA A 132 -51.74 -18.51 -24.17
CA ALA A 132 -52.93 -18.93 -23.43
C ALA A 132 -54.14 -19.09 -24.37
N LYS A 133 -54.24 -18.23 -25.38
CA LYS A 133 -55.31 -18.29 -26.40
C LYS A 133 -54.91 -19.03 -27.67
N LYS A 134 -53.65 -19.43 -27.78
CA LYS A 134 -53.05 -20.00 -28.99
C LYS A 134 -53.32 -19.17 -30.25
N GLN A 135 -53.12 -17.86 -30.17
CA GLN A 135 -53.43 -16.94 -31.27
C GLN A 135 -52.34 -15.91 -31.51
N VAL A 136 -52.15 -15.52 -32.77
CA VAL A 136 -51.36 -14.34 -33.15
C VAL A 136 -52.18 -13.09 -32.86
N LEU A 137 -51.66 -12.21 -32.00
CA LEU A 137 -52.28 -10.91 -31.70
C LEU A 137 -52.04 -9.92 -32.83
N TRP A 138 -50.82 -9.91 -33.36
CA TRP A 138 -50.45 -9.15 -34.53
C TRP A 138 -49.19 -9.75 -35.18
N ASN A 139 -49.10 -9.59 -36.50
CA ASN A 139 -47.95 -9.92 -37.32
C ASN A 139 -47.59 -8.68 -38.14
N LYS A 140 -46.36 -8.17 -38.00
CA LYS A 140 -45.94 -6.91 -38.61
C LYS A 140 -44.78 -7.13 -39.56
N ASN A 141 -45.02 -6.88 -40.85
CA ASN A 141 -43.95 -6.78 -41.83
C ASN A 141 -43.18 -5.46 -41.62
N ILE A 142 -41.94 -5.56 -41.15
CA ILE A 142 -41.09 -4.41 -40.83
C ILE A 142 -40.23 -3.96 -42.02
N THR A 143 -40.17 -4.74 -43.11
CA THR A 143 -39.50 -4.35 -44.37
C THR A 143 -40.12 -3.08 -44.96
N ALA A 144 -41.41 -2.84 -44.75
CA ALA A 144 -42.07 -1.60 -45.16
C ALA A 144 -41.40 -0.34 -44.56
N VAL A 145 -40.79 -0.47 -43.37
CA VAL A 145 -40.08 0.62 -42.69
C VAL A 145 -38.63 0.71 -43.16
N THR A 146 -37.94 -0.44 -43.28
CA THR A 146 -36.54 -0.47 -43.72
C THR A 146 -36.37 -0.08 -45.20
N ARG A 147 -37.41 -0.34 -46.02
CA ARG A 147 -37.40 -0.17 -47.48
C ARG A 147 -36.21 -0.87 -48.16
N GLY A 148 -35.76 -1.98 -47.59
CA GLY A 148 -34.62 -2.76 -48.09
C GLY A 148 -33.26 -2.07 -47.93
N ALA A 149 -33.12 -1.09 -47.03
CA ALA A 149 -31.86 -0.40 -46.80
C ALA A 149 -30.95 -1.09 -45.76
N TYR A 150 -31.53 -1.91 -44.89
CA TYR A 150 -30.87 -2.67 -43.82
C TYR A 150 -31.79 -3.82 -43.38
N GLY A 151 -31.22 -4.86 -42.75
CA GLY A 151 -31.94 -6.08 -42.36
C GLY A 151 -31.11 -7.02 -41.49
N GLY A 152 -31.43 -8.32 -41.52
CA GLY A 152 -30.77 -9.33 -40.68
C GLY A 152 -31.27 -9.27 -39.24
N PHE A 153 -32.59 -9.26 -39.05
CA PHE A 153 -33.20 -9.17 -37.74
C PHE A 153 -32.99 -10.45 -36.95
N GLN A 154 -32.14 -10.40 -35.93
CA GLN A 154 -31.62 -11.60 -35.27
C GLN A 154 -32.24 -11.83 -33.89
N ASP A 155 -32.46 -10.77 -33.12
CA ASP A 155 -32.84 -10.88 -31.71
C ASP A 155 -33.89 -9.84 -31.28
N ILE A 156 -34.54 -10.09 -30.14
CA ILE A 156 -35.74 -9.36 -29.70
C ILE A 156 -35.84 -9.21 -28.19
N GLU A 157 -36.21 -8.03 -27.73
CA GLU A 157 -36.39 -7.74 -26.29
C GLU A 157 -37.61 -6.85 -26.00
N HIS A 158 -38.00 -6.76 -24.72
CA HIS A 158 -39.14 -5.94 -24.29
C HIS A 158 -38.78 -4.90 -23.23
N ASP A 159 -39.37 -3.71 -23.33
CA ASP A 159 -39.34 -2.75 -22.23
C ASP A 159 -40.47 -2.98 -21.21
N THR A 160 -40.38 -2.28 -20.07
CA THR A 160 -41.33 -2.32 -18.96
C THR A 160 -42.79 -1.96 -19.33
N HIS A 161 -43.03 -1.39 -20.53
CA HIS A 161 -44.36 -1.03 -21.03
C HIS A 161 -44.90 -2.03 -22.06
N GLY A 162 -44.12 -3.04 -22.43
CA GLY A 162 -44.47 -4.08 -23.38
C GLY A 162 -44.23 -3.69 -24.83
N ASN A 163 -43.44 -2.64 -25.09
CA ASN A 163 -42.92 -2.38 -26.43
C ASN A 163 -41.83 -3.40 -26.75
N THR A 164 -41.70 -3.72 -28.03
CA THR A 164 -40.75 -4.70 -28.54
C THR A 164 -39.61 -3.99 -29.26
N TYR A 165 -38.37 -4.36 -28.94
CA TYR A 165 -37.16 -3.91 -29.60
C TYR A 165 -36.57 -5.06 -30.40
N VAL A 166 -36.13 -4.79 -31.62
CA VAL A 166 -35.60 -5.82 -32.52
C VAL A 166 -34.30 -5.31 -33.12
N VAL A 167 -33.24 -6.11 -33.04
CA VAL A 167 -31.94 -5.77 -33.60
C VAL A 167 -31.82 -6.28 -35.02
N GLY A 168 -31.28 -5.45 -35.91
CA GLY A 168 -30.87 -5.84 -37.27
C GLY A 168 -29.35 -5.80 -37.39
N SER A 169 -28.75 -6.84 -37.95
CA SER A 169 -27.30 -7.05 -37.98
C SER A 169 -26.59 -6.39 -39.16
N PHE A 170 -27.29 -6.03 -40.24
CA PHE A 170 -26.67 -5.53 -41.49
C PHE A 170 -27.21 -4.14 -41.91
N PRO A 171 -26.60 -3.03 -41.45
CA PRO A 171 -25.69 -2.94 -40.30
C PRO A 171 -26.46 -2.94 -38.98
N GLY A 172 -25.75 -2.81 -37.86
CA GLY A 172 -26.32 -2.69 -36.52
C GLY A 172 -27.40 -1.61 -36.43
N THR A 173 -28.65 -2.03 -36.27
CA THR A 173 -29.84 -1.17 -36.16
C THR A 173 -30.78 -1.69 -35.07
N ILE A 174 -31.62 -0.82 -34.50
CA ILE A 174 -32.65 -1.26 -33.54
C ILE A 174 -33.99 -0.64 -33.92
N MET A 175 -34.99 -1.49 -34.12
CA MET A 175 -36.37 -1.11 -34.40
C MET A 175 -37.18 -1.18 -33.10
N LYS A 176 -38.12 -0.24 -32.91
CA LYS A 176 -39.09 -0.27 -31.82
C LYS A 176 -40.50 -0.45 -32.39
N VAL A 177 -41.19 -1.47 -31.90
CA VAL A 177 -42.59 -1.77 -32.18
C VAL A 177 -43.38 -1.47 -30.92
N ASP A 178 -44.45 -0.67 -31.04
CA ASP A 178 -45.32 -0.43 -29.88
C ASP A 178 -46.02 -1.73 -29.43
N ARG A 179 -46.53 -1.73 -28.20
CA ARG A 179 -47.21 -2.90 -27.62
C ARG A 179 -48.34 -3.47 -28.49
N GLN A 180 -49.04 -2.63 -29.25
CA GLN A 180 -50.17 -3.02 -30.11
C GLN A 180 -49.75 -3.44 -31.53
N GLY A 181 -48.47 -3.32 -31.87
CA GLY A 181 -47.96 -3.47 -33.24
C GLY A 181 -48.47 -2.37 -34.18
N SER A 182 -49.01 -1.26 -33.69
CA SER A 182 -49.63 -0.23 -34.53
C SER A 182 -48.59 0.69 -35.17
N ALA A 183 -47.52 1.01 -34.44
CA ALA A 183 -46.38 1.77 -34.92
C ALA A 183 -45.09 0.93 -34.86
N VAL A 184 -44.32 1.03 -35.94
CA VAL A 184 -42.97 0.47 -36.05
C VAL A 184 -42.05 1.61 -36.47
N VAL A 185 -41.02 1.91 -35.68
CA VAL A 185 -40.09 3.00 -35.94
C VAL A 185 -38.65 2.54 -35.84
N PRO A 186 -37.74 3.06 -36.69
CA PRO A 186 -36.31 2.91 -36.46
C PRO A 186 -35.93 3.71 -35.22
N TRP A 187 -35.59 3.02 -34.15
CA TRP A 187 -35.26 3.63 -32.86
C TRP A 187 -33.78 4.00 -32.79
N TYR A 188 -32.90 3.16 -33.32
CA TYR A 188 -31.48 3.45 -33.56
C TYR A 188 -31.09 3.13 -35.01
N LEU A 189 -30.38 4.06 -35.64
CA LEU A 189 -29.71 3.90 -36.92
C LEU A 189 -28.27 4.43 -36.81
N PRO A 190 -27.28 3.78 -37.43
CA PRO A 190 -25.93 4.30 -37.49
C PRO A 190 -25.88 5.56 -38.37
N VAL A 191 -24.85 6.39 -38.16
CA VAL A 191 -24.64 7.63 -38.93
C VAL A 191 -24.54 7.36 -40.43
N LYS A 192 -23.91 6.24 -40.80
CA LYS A 192 -23.82 5.75 -42.17
C LYS A 192 -24.37 4.32 -42.22
N ILE A 193 -25.32 4.08 -43.11
CA ILE A 193 -25.85 2.74 -43.37
C ILE A 193 -24.90 2.06 -44.37
N ASP A 194 -24.22 1.01 -43.91
CA ASP A 194 -23.35 0.16 -44.71
C ASP A 194 -23.68 -1.31 -44.39
N HIS A 195 -24.64 -1.88 -45.11
CA HIS A 195 -25.15 -3.22 -44.84
C HIS A 195 -24.11 -4.34 -45.10
N THR A 196 -22.94 -4.02 -45.66
CA THR A 196 -21.85 -4.99 -45.81
C THR A 196 -21.01 -5.16 -44.54
N LYS A 197 -21.30 -4.35 -43.50
CA LYS A 197 -20.69 -4.43 -42.18
C LYS A 197 -21.71 -5.00 -41.19
N MET A 198 -21.36 -6.13 -40.57
CA MET A 198 -22.16 -6.70 -39.50
C MET A 198 -21.97 -5.88 -38.23
N GLY A 199 -23.05 -5.35 -37.68
CA GLY A 199 -23.04 -4.57 -36.44
C GLY A 199 -23.58 -5.36 -35.27
N PHE A 200 -24.68 -4.86 -34.68
CA PHE A 200 -25.33 -5.47 -33.53
C PHE A 200 -25.99 -6.80 -33.85
N SER A 201 -25.90 -7.80 -32.97
CA SER A 201 -26.51 -9.13 -33.20
C SER A 201 -27.43 -9.61 -32.07
N GLY A 202 -27.14 -9.28 -30.82
CA GLY A 202 -27.95 -9.68 -29.67
C GLY A 202 -28.58 -8.49 -28.92
N LEU A 203 -29.67 -8.75 -28.20
CA LEU A 203 -30.32 -7.82 -27.28
C LEU A 203 -30.52 -8.47 -25.91
N ALA A 204 -30.27 -7.72 -24.85
CA ALA A 204 -30.70 -8.10 -23.50
C ALA A 204 -31.20 -6.90 -22.71
N ALA A 205 -32.29 -7.05 -21.98
CA ALA A 205 -32.91 -5.94 -21.25
C ALA A 205 -32.89 -6.12 -19.71
N THR A 206 -32.58 -5.05 -18.98
CA THR A 206 -32.78 -4.97 -17.53
C THR A 206 -33.27 -3.58 -17.10
N GLY A 207 -34.42 -3.54 -16.42
CA GLY A 207 -35.05 -2.28 -16.04
C GLY A 207 -35.37 -1.40 -17.27
N ASN A 208 -34.68 -0.28 -17.42
CA ASN A 208 -34.79 0.62 -18.58
C ASN A 208 -33.55 0.59 -19.48
N ILE A 209 -32.65 -0.36 -19.25
CA ILE A 209 -31.40 -0.51 -20.00
C ILE A 209 -31.62 -1.60 -21.04
N LEU A 210 -31.29 -1.29 -22.28
CA LEU A 210 -31.13 -2.28 -23.35
C LEU A 210 -29.64 -2.41 -23.64
N LEU A 211 -29.13 -3.63 -23.68
CA LEU A 211 -27.76 -3.96 -24.02
C LEU A 211 -27.70 -4.55 -25.43
N SER A 212 -26.58 -4.34 -26.11
CA SER A 212 -26.27 -5.00 -27.38
C SER A 212 -24.76 -5.12 -27.57
N ASN A 213 -24.32 -6.24 -28.12
CA ASN A 213 -22.96 -6.46 -28.60
C ASN A 213 -22.81 -5.97 -30.04
N ASN A 214 -21.60 -5.62 -30.46
CA ASN A 214 -21.33 -5.10 -31.80
C ASN A 214 -20.17 -5.83 -32.47
N ASN A 215 -20.45 -6.49 -33.60
CA ASN A 215 -19.44 -7.23 -34.38
C ASN A 215 -18.49 -6.31 -35.15
N GLU A 216 -18.85 -5.05 -35.38
CA GLU A 216 -18.01 -4.11 -36.15
C GLU A 216 -16.76 -3.67 -35.36
N ASP A 217 -16.91 -3.46 -34.04
CA ASP A 217 -15.85 -2.94 -33.16
C ASP A 217 -15.57 -3.83 -31.93
N ALA A 218 -16.22 -5.00 -31.84
CA ALA A 218 -16.09 -5.95 -30.75
C ALA A 218 -16.44 -5.39 -29.35
N GLN A 219 -17.35 -4.42 -29.29
CA GLN A 219 -17.76 -3.75 -28.04
C GLN A 219 -19.19 -4.12 -27.59
N ILE A 220 -19.50 -3.70 -26.35
CA ILE A 220 -20.84 -3.77 -25.76
C ILE A 220 -21.36 -2.35 -25.56
N TYR A 221 -22.62 -2.13 -25.93
CA TYR A 221 -23.30 -0.86 -25.82
C TYR A 221 -24.54 -0.99 -24.95
N ARG A 222 -24.83 0.07 -24.19
CA ARG A 222 -26.10 0.24 -23.47
C ARG A 222 -26.90 1.41 -24.04
N PHE A 223 -28.21 1.28 -23.98
CA PHE A 223 -29.18 2.28 -24.41
C PHE A 223 -30.18 2.54 -23.28
N ASP A 224 -30.69 3.78 -23.21
CA ASP A 224 -31.82 4.13 -22.34
C ASP A 224 -33.13 3.94 -23.10
N MET A 225 -33.90 2.90 -22.76
CA MET A 225 -35.19 2.60 -23.39
C MET A 225 -36.27 3.66 -23.16
N LYS A 226 -36.06 4.59 -22.22
CA LYS A 226 -36.95 5.75 -22.02
C LYS A 226 -36.76 6.84 -23.07
N ALA A 227 -35.63 6.85 -23.76
CA ALA A 227 -35.35 7.85 -24.79
C ALA A 227 -36.22 7.62 -26.04
N ASP A 228 -36.61 8.71 -26.69
CA ASP A 228 -37.37 8.65 -27.95
C ASP A 228 -36.58 8.00 -29.08
N LYS A 229 -35.24 8.06 -29.01
CA LYS A 229 -34.30 7.41 -29.92
C LYS A 229 -33.18 6.75 -29.15
N GLY A 230 -32.69 5.62 -29.66
CA GLY A 230 -31.53 4.93 -29.13
C GLY A 230 -30.27 5.75 -29.37
N ALA A 231 -29.52 5.99 -28.30
CA ALA A 231 -28.17 6.53 -28.34
C ALA A 231 -27.23 5.51 -27.69
N PRO A 232 -26.31 4.89 -28.45
CA PRO A 232 -25.41 3.88 -27.90
C PRO A 232 -24.42 4.55 -26.95
N VAL A 233 -24.29 3.99 -25.75
CA VAL A 233 -23.26 4.36 -24.79
C VAL A 233 -22.38 3.15 -24.57
N LEU A 234 -21.08 3.30 -24.84
CA LEU A 234 -20.10 2.22 -24.65
C LEU A 234 -20.13 1.73 -23.20
N VAL A 235 -20.12 0.42 -23.02
CA VAL A 235 -19.90 -0.25 -21.73
C VAL A 235 -18.42 -0.64 -21.66
N PRO A 236 -17.56 0.15 -20.98
CA PRO A 236 -16.15 -0.20 -20.82
C PRO A 236 -16.01 -1.53 -20.07
N ARG A 237 -15.05 -2.35 -20.53
CA ARG A 237 -14.78 -3.70 -20.00
C ARG A 237 -13.37 -3.81 -19.41
N SER A 238 -13.23 -4.53 -18.31
CA SER A 238 -11.94 -4.82 -17.68
C SER A 238 -11.77 -6.33 -17.43
N PRO A 239 -10.72 -6.98 -17.95
CA PRO A 239 -9.84 -6.49 -19.02
C PRO A 239 -10.61 -6.26 -20.34
N ASN A 240 -10.10 -5.38 -21.21
CA ASN A 240 -10.72 -5.10 -22.51
C ASN A 240 -10.34 -6.16 -23.55
N VAL A 241 -10.92 -7.36 -23.42
CA VAL A 241 -10.68 -8.48 -24.34
C VAL A 241 -11.57 -8.36 -25.58
N THR A 242 -10.97 -8.45 -26.76
CA THR A 242 -11.70 -8.44 -28.04
C THR A 242 -12.68 -9.60 -28.12
N LEU A 243 -13.95 -9.28 -28.34
CA LEU A 243 -14.98 -10.26 -28.67
C LEU A 243 -14.93 -10.55 -30.18
N ALA A 244 -15.15 -11.80 -30.59
CA ALA A 244 -15.06 -12.19 -31.99
C ALA A 244 -16.18 -13.16 -32.37
N GLY A 245 -16.87 -12.86 -33.49
CA GLY A 245 -17.96 -13.69 -34.00
C GLY A 245 -19.09 -13.81 -32.98
N THR A 246 -19.53 -12.66 -32.47
CA THR A 246 -20.57 -12.62 -31.43
C THR A 246 -21.95 -12.75 -32.03
N ASP A 247 -22.83 -13.43 -31.32
CA ASP A 247 -24.22 -13.66 -31.72
C ASP A 247 -25.20 -13.10 -30.66
N ALA A 248 -26.17 -13.88 -30.17
CA ALA A 248 -27.11 -13.43 -29.16
C ALA A 248 -26.45 -13.20 -27.80
N ILE A 249 -27.04 -12.31 -27.01
CA ILE A 249 -26.63 -12.01 -25.64
C ILE A 249 -27.81 -12.23 -24.70
N TYR A 250 -27.54 -12.60 -23.46
CA TYR A 250 -28.60 -12.97 -22.53
C TYR A 250 -28.27 -12.50 -21.11
N LEU A 251 -29.28 -11.98 -20.41
CA LEU A 251 -29.21 -11.65 -18.98
C LEU A 251 -29.99 -12.70 -18.19
N PRO A 252 -29.36 -13.77 -17.66
CA PRO A 252 -30.07 -14.80 -16.93
C PRO A 252 -30.83 -14.22 -15.73
N PRO A 253 -32.15 -14.46 -15.61
CA PRO A 253 -32.94 -13.99 -14.47
C PRO A 253 -32.35 -14.34 -13.11
N ARG A 254 -31.65 -15.48 -12.97
CA ARG A 254 -31.01 -15.92 -11.72
C ARG A 254 -30.01 -14.92 -11.15
N TYR A 255 -29.40 -14.07 -11.98
CA TYR A 255 -28.39 -13.10 -11.56
C TYR A 255 -28.94 -11.67 -11.42
N GLY A 256 -30.26 -11.48 -11.49
CA GLY A 256 -30.89 -10.18 -11.27
C GLY A 256 -30.39 -9.08 -12.21
N GLY A 257 -30.04 -9.43 -13.45
CA GLY A 257 -29.55 -8.48 -14.45
C GLY A 257 -28.09 -8.03 -14.25
N LYS A 258 -27.30 -8.72 -13.42
CA LYS A 258 -25.89 -8.40 -13.15
C LYS A 258 -24.88 -9.21 -13.96
N VAL A 259 -25.30 -10.30 -14.59
CA VAL A 259 -24.42 -11.16 -15.40
C VAL A 259 -24.96 -11.22 -16.80
N LEU A 260 -24.11 -10.95 -17.78
CA LEU A 260 -24.43 -11.00 -19.21
C LEU A 260 -23.63 -12.14 -19.83
N LEU A 261 -24.33 -13.02 -20.54
CA LEU A 261 -23.76 -14.11 -21.31
C LEU A 261 -23.77 -13.71 -22.78
N ILE A 262 -22.68 -13.96 -23.50
CA ILE A 262 -22.50 -13.59 -24.90
C ILE A 262 -22.11 -14.83 -25.68
N ALA A 263 -22.91 -15.22 -26.66
CA ALA A 263 -22.50 -16.27 -27.61
C ALA A 263 -21.37 -15.73 -28.50
N GLU A 264 -20.27 -16.49 -28.62
CA GLU A 264 -19.14 -16.24 -29.52
C GLU A 264 -18.93 -17.43 -30.47
N ASN A 265 -20.00 -17.90 -31.11
CA ASN A 265 -20.01 -18.93 -32.15
C ASN A 265 -19.15 -20.17 -31.80
N THR A 266 -18.00 -20.32 -32.44
CA THR A 266 -17.08 -21.46 -32.24
C THR A 266 -16.32 -21.42 -30.91
N LYS A 267 -16.23 -20.24 -30.27
CA LYS A 267 -15.46 -20.04 -29.03
C LYS A 267 -16.25 -20.48 -27.80
N GLY A 268 -17.57 -20.30 -27.80
CA GLY A 268 -18.45 -20.67 -26.69
C GLY A 268 -19.22 -19.47 -26.12
N VAL A 269 -19.35 -19.39 -24.80
CA VAL A 269 -20.13 -18.34 -24.11
C VAL A 269 -19.25 -17.50 -23.21
N THR A 270 -19.11 -16.22 -23.52
CA THR A 270 -18.39 -15.24 -22.71
C THR A 270 -19.25 -14.71 -21.58
N VAL A 271 -18.65 -14.59 -20.39
CA VAL A 271 -19.31 -14.16 -19.16
C VAL A 271 -18.82 -12.77 -18.75
N LEU A 272 -19.74 -11.81 -18.71
CA LEU A 272 -19.51 -10.46 -18.19
C LEU A 272 -20.30 -10.24 -16.90
N ARG A 273 -19.75 -9.45 -15.98
CA ARG A 273 -20.42 -9.06 -14.72
C ARG A 273 -20.48 -7.54 -14.55
N SER A 274 -21.65 -7.04 -14.15
CA SER A 274 -21.85 -5.67 -13.68
C SER A 274 -22.06 -5.67 -12.16
N ASN A 275 -21.31 -4.84 -11.44
CA ASN A 275 -21.35 -4.81 -9.97
C ASN A 275 -22.73 -4.41 -9.41
N ASP A 276 -23.35 -3.41 -10.03
CA ASP A 276 -24.60 -2.80 -9.60
C ASP A 276 -25.78 -3.07 -10.56
N GLY A 277 -25.54 -3.74 -11.69
CA GLY A 277 -26.54 -3.96 -12.73
C GLY A 277 -26.90 -2.70 -13.53
N SER A 278 -26.19 -1.59 -13.35
CA SER A 278 -26.37 -0.36 -14.13
C SER A 278 -25.68 -0.43 -15.50
N TRP A 279 -24.79 -1.41 -15.69
CA TRP A 279 -24.01 -1.63 -16.91
C TRP A 279 -23.23 -0.40 -17.39
N LYS A 280 -22.88 0.52 -16.49
CA LYS A 280 -21.94 1.62 -16.80
C LYS A 280 -20.52 1.14 -17.08
N SER A 281 -20.19 -0.05 -16.59
CA SER A 281 -18.97 -0.81 -16.84
C SER A 281 -19.26 -2.30 -16.63
N ALA A 282 -18.38 -3.15 -17.12
CA ALA A 282 -18.45 -4.59 -16.90
C ALA A 282 -17.06 -5.19 -16.67
N GLU A 283 -17.02 -6.24 -15.87
CA GLU A 283 -15.87 -7.12 -15.67
C GLU A 283 -15.97 -8.29 -16.65
N HIS A 284 -14.87 -8.60 -17.35
CA HIS A 284 -14.80 -9.74 -18.25
C HIS A 284 -14.18 -10.94 -17.51
N LEU A 285 -15.00 -11.94 -17.21
CA LEU A 285 -14.62 -13.06 -16.35
C LEU A 285 -13.99 -14.21 -17.12
N GLY A 286 -14.29 -14.34 -18.40
CA GLY A 286 -13.76 -15.39 -19.28
C GLY A 286 -14.82 -15.97 -20.21
N THR A 287 -14.44 -17.04 -20.92
CA THR A 287 -15.31 -17.74 -21.87
C THR A 287 -15.43 -19.20 -21.49
N VAL A 288 -16.66 -19.71 -21.35
CA VAL A 288 -16.93 -21.15 -21.29
C VAL A 288 -16.76 -21.72 -22.70
N PRO A 289 -15.84 -22.67 -22.94
CA PRO A 289 -15.51 -23.10 -24.29
C PRO A 289 -16.62 -23.96 -24.91
N ASN A 290 -16.84 -23.82 -26.22
CA ASN A 290 -17.64 -24.78 -26.98
C ASN A 290 -16.80 -26.02 -27.36
N ASN A 291 -16.69 -26.98 -26.45
CA ASN A 291 -15.93 -28.21 -26.67
C ASN A 291 -16.66 -29.48 -26.21
N SER A 292 -17.98 -29.40 -26.04
CA SER A 292 -18.78 -30.54 -25.65
C SER A 292 -18.72 -31.63 -26.73
N THR A 293 -18.41 -32.86 -26.32
CA THR A 293 -18.41 -34.01 -27.22
C THR A 293 -19.81 -34.34 -27.75
N ASP A 294 -20.85 -33.97 -26.99
CA ASP A 294 -22.24 -34.24 -27.35
C ASP A 294 -22.73 -33.35 -28.51
N ALA A 295 -22.11 -32.17 -28.69
CA ALA A 295 -22.50 -31.15 -29.67
C ALA A 295 -21.43 -30.86 -30.72
N GLN A 296 -20.59 -31.85 -31.04
CA GLN A 296 -19.48 -31.66 -31.98
C GLN A 296 -19.94 -31.09 -33.33
N GLY A 297 -19.35 -29.96 -33.74
CA GLY A 297 -19.69 -29.25 -34.97
C GLY A 297 -20.83 -28.25 -34.85
N GLY A 298 -21.41 -28.08 -33.66
CA GLY A 298 -22.35 -27.01 -33.35
C GLY A 298 -21.66 -25.65 -33.28
N ILE A 299 -22.42 -24.61 -33.59
CA ILE A 299 -22.04 -23.20 -33.43
C ILE A 299 -22.96 -22.61 -32.38
N VAL A 300 -22.41 -21.98 -31.34
CA VAL A 300 -23.22 -21.39 -30.27
C VAL A 300 -23.86 -20.11 -30.79
N THR A 301 -25.19 -20.09 -30.86
CA THR A 301 -25.96 -18.96 -31.37
C THR A 301 -26.61 -18.17 -30.23
N ALA A 302 -26.98 -18.83 -29.13
CA ALA A 302 -27.53 -18.16 -27.94
C ALA A 302 -27.18 -18.89 -26.63
N PRO A 303 -26.97 -18.15 -25.52
CA PRO A 303 -27.09 -18.69 -24.17
C PRO A 303 -28.52 -18.53 -23.64
N VAL A 304 -29.01 -19.49 -22.84
CA VAL A 304 -30.36 -19.41 -22.25
C VAL A 304 -30.39 -19.98 -20.83
N GLN A 305 -31.21 -19.40 -19.95
CA GLN A 305 -31.52 -20.01 -18.65
C GLN A 305 -32.78 -20.86 -18.77
N VAL A 306 -32.72 -22.14 -18.36
CA VAL A 306 -33.89 -23.01 -18.25
C VAL A 306 -34.00 -23.51 -16.81
N GLY A 307 -35.09 -23.17 -16.14
CA GLY A 307 -35.21 -23.39 -14.70
C GLY A 307 -34.13 -22.63 -13.95
N ASP A 308 -33.28 -23.35 -13.21
CA ASP A 308 -32.14 -22.79 -12.47
C ASP A 308 -30.80 -22.99 -13.22
N SER A 309 -30.78 -23.69 -14.36
CA SER A 309 -29.56 -24.02 -15.12
C SER A 309 -29.37 -23.14 -16.35
N LEU A 310 -28.14 -23.03 -16.83
CA LEU A 310 -27.72 -22.26 -18.01
C LEU A 310 -27.29 -23.22 -19.11
N PHE A 311 -27.72 -22.96 -20.34
CA PHE A 311 -27.44 -23.83 -21.48
C PHE A 311 -26.88 -23.04 -22.66
N MET A 312 -26.02 -23.70 -23.44
CA MET A 312 -25.70 -23.27 -24.80
C MET A 312 -26.78 -23.78 -25.76
N VAL A 313 -27.31 -22.89 -26.59
CA VAL A 313 -28.11 -23.19 -27.77
C VAL A 313 -27.15 -23.24 -28.96
N GLU A 314 -27.18 -24.35 -29.69
CA GLU A 314 -26.26 -24.58 -30.80
C GLU A 314 -27.00 -24.95 -32.08
N GLU A 315 -26.53 -24.37 -33.19
CA GLU A 315 -26.98 -24.67 -34.53
C GLU A 315 -25.89 -25.36 -35.36
N PHE A 316 -26.29 -26.26 -36.27
CA PHE A 316 -25.40 -27.14 -37.03
C PHE A 316 -25.35 -26.75 -38.51
N PHE A 317 -24.85 -25.54 -38.81
CA PHE A 317 -24.81 -24.97 -40.16
C PHE A 317 -24.05 -25.82 -41.22
N ALA A 318 -23.21 -26.76 -40.79
CA ALA A 318 -22.47 -27.65 -41.69
C ALA A 318 -23.29 -28.85 -42.21
N ASP A 319 -24.48 -29.11 -41.65
CA ASP A 319 -25.33 -30.20 -42.11
C ASP A 319 -25.86 -29.91 -43.53
N ALA A 320 -25.82 -30.91 -44.41
CA ALA A 320 -26.28 -30.76 -45.79
C ALA A 320 -27.81 -30.56 -45.85
N PRO A 321 -28.31 -29.51 -46.54
CA PRO A 321 -29.75 -29.24 -46.62
C PRO A 321 -30.55 -30.38 -47.26
N VAL A 322 -31.77 -30.59 -46.78
CA VAL A 322 -32.74 -31.51 -47.41
C VAL A 322 -33.44 -30.81 -48.56
N ALA A 323 -33.77 -31.54 -49.64
CA ALA A 323 -34.44 -30.97 -50.81
C ALA A 323 -35.73 -30.20 -50.43
N GLY A 324 -35.79 -28.92 -50.79
CA GLY A 324 -36.93 -28.04 -50.48
C GLY A 324 -36.88 -27.38 -49.09
N SER A 325 -35.81 -27.59 -48.33
CA SER A 325 -35.56 -26.96 -47.03
C SER A 325 -34.16 -26.30 -47.02
N THR A 326 -33.96 -25.32 -46.14
CA THR A 326 -32.63 -24.77 -45.82
C THR A 326 -31.94 -25.58 -44.72
N SER A 327 -32.71 -26.35 -43.93
CA SER A 327 -32.20 -27.18 -42.84
C SER A 327 -31.73 -28.56 -43.32
N GLY A 328 -30.73 -29.11 -42.62
CA GLY A 328 -30.26 -30.48 -42.84
C GLY A 328 -31.21 -31.55 -42.31
N ASN A 329 -30.78 -32.82 -42.24
CA ASN A 329 -31.64 -33.96 -41.88
C ASN A 329 -31.54 -34.39 -40.39
N ARG A 330 -30.95 -33.57 -39.52
CA ARG A 330 -30.74 -33.86 -38.10
C ARG A 330 -32.04 -33.97 -37.32
N THR A 331 -32.06 -34.87 -36.33
CA THR A 331 -33.18 -35.06 -35.38
C THR A 331 -32.81 -34.80 -33.92
N SER A 332 -31.53 -34.62 -33.62
CA SER A 332 -30.99 -34.62 -32.26
C SER A 332 -30.21 -33.35 -32.02
N PHE A 333 -30.67 -32.53 -31.07
CA PHE A 333 -30.12 -31.21 -30.77
C PHE A 333 -29.72 -31.15 -29.30
N PRO A 334 -28.42 -31.28 -28.96
CA PRO A 334 -27.94 -31.20 -27.60
C PRO A 334 -28.13 -29.81 -27.00
N MET A 335 -28.45 -29.77 -25.73
CA MET A 335 -28.50 -28.59 -24.87
C MET A 335 -27.43 -28.78 -23.79
N VAL A 336 -26.28 -28.14 -23.98
CA VAL A 336 -25.10 -28.31 -23.11
C VAL A 336 -25.27 -27.45 -21.86
N ASP A 337 -25.32 -28.08 -20.69
CA ASP A 337 -25.38 -27.37 -19.41
C ASP A 337 -24.00 -26.76 -19.09
N ILE A 338 -23.98 -25.43 -18.96
CA ILE A 338 -22.79 -24.63 -18.66
C ILE A 338 -22.85 -23.98 -17.27
N THR A 339 -23.78 -24.41 -16.43
CA THR A 339 -24.06 -23.79 -15.14
C THR A 339 -22.83 -23.75 -14.24
N SER A 340 -22.17 -24.88 -14.03
CA SER A 340 -21.02 -24.94 -13.14
C SER A 340 -19.84 -24.13 -13.67
N GLN A 341 -19.63 -24.13 -14.98
CA GLN A 341 -18.53 -23.39 -15.62
C GLN A 341 -18.74 -21.88 -15.53
N VAL A 342 -19.99 -21.41 -15.73
CA VAL A 342 -20.33 -20.00 -15.51
C VAL A 342 -20.18 -19.63 -14.03
N GLU A 343 -20.67 -20.49 -13.12
CA GLU A 343 -20.48 -20.28 -11.68
C GLU A 343 -19.01 -20.26 -11.29
N ASP A 344 -18.16 -21.09 -11.88
CA ASP A 344 -16.72 -21.11 -11.63
C ASP A 344 -16.01 -19.84 -12.14
N LEU A 345 -16.49 -19.25 -13.24
CA LEU A 345 -16.02 -17.93 -13.69
C LEU A 345 -16.53 -16.80 -12.80
N LEU A 346 -17.70 -16.98 -12.16
CA LEU A 346 -18.26 -16.03 -11.20
C LEU A 346 -17.62 -16.14 -9.82
N LYS A 347 -17.15 -17.34 -9.43
CA LYS A 347 -16.31 -17.60 -8.26
C LYS A 347 -15.03 -16.81 -8.43
N LYS A 348 -14.82 -15.88 -7.50
CA LYS A 348 -13.70 -14.95 -7.57
C LYS A 348 -12.40 -15.72 -7.32
N LEU A 349 -11.50 -15.71 -8.29
CA LEU A 349 -10.17 -16.31 -8.21
C LEU A 349 -9.21 -15.42 -7.39
N LEU A 350 -9.62 -15.01 -6.18
CA LEU A 350 -8.94 -14.18 -5.16
C LEU A 350 -9.83 -12.99 -4.75
N VAL A 351 -10.68 -13.21 -3.74
CA VAL A 351 -11.27 -12.12 -2.95
C VAL A 351 -10.62 -12.14 -1.60
N ILE A 352 -10.10 -10.98 -1.19
CA ILE A 352 -9.76 -10.75 0.20
C ILE A 352 -11.09 -10.73 0.97
N HIS A 353 -11.41 -11.83 1.63
CA HIS A 353 -12.51 -11.88 2.58
C HIS A 353 -12.02 -11.29 3.90
N ALA A 354 -12.50 -10.09 4.24
CA ALA A 354 -12.48 -9.64 5.62
C ALA A 354 -13.68 -10.30 6.30
N GLU A 355 -13.50 -11.38 7.05
CA GLU A 355 -14.58 -11.94 7.88
C GLU A 355 -14.53 -11.37 9.29
N ALA A 356 -15.55 -10.59 9.65
CA ALA A 356 -15.91 -10.29 11.03
C ALA A 356 -17.09 -11.18 11.45
N ASP A 357 -16.83 -12.34 12.02
CA ASP A 357 -17.81 -12.95 12.93
C ASP A 357 -17.18 -14.07 13.76
N ILE A 358 -16.74 -13.75 14.98
CA ILE A 358 -16.91 -14.68 16.11
C ILE A 358 -17.40 -13.89 17.35
N PRO A 359 -18.53 -14.29 17.97
CA PRO A 359 -18.97 -13.72 19.23
C PRO A 359 -18.01 -14.12 20.35
N HIS A 360 -17.36 -13.14 20.98
CA HIS A 360 -16.58 -13.33 22.20
C HIS A 360 -17.34 -14.20 23.22
N ARG A 361 -16.76 -15.35 23.55
CA ARG A 361 -17.22 -16.20 24.66
C ARG A 361 -16.23 -16.23 25.83
N ASN A 362 -15.69 -15.07 26.21
CA ASN A 362 -15.42 -14.74 27.61
C ASN A 362 -15.03 -13.26 27.73
N ARG A 363 -15.61 -12.55 28.70
CA ARG A 363 -15.38 -11.10 28.91
C ARG A 363 -14.11 -10.80 29.73
N ASP A 364 -13.37 -11.82 30.15
CA ASP A 364 -12.27 -11.70 31.10
C ASP A 364 -10.86 -11.92 30.49
N ASP A 365 -10.74 -12.47 29.27
CA ASP A 365 -9.45 -12.56 28.56
C ASP A 365 -9.32 -11.38 27.58
N ARG A 366 -8.68 -10.29 28.04
CA ARG A 366 -8.42 -9.09 27.24
C ARG A 366 -7.09 -9.15 26.45
N HIS A 367 -6.47 -10.33 26.30
CA HIS A 367 -5.10 -10.44 25.77
C HIS A 367 -4.92 -11.16 24.43
N ASP A 368 -5.95 -11.76 23.82
CA ASP A 368 -5.76 -12.59 22.62
C ASP A 368 -6.58 -12.15 21.39
N ALA A 369 -6.15 -11.07 20.74
CA ALA A 369 -6.55 -10.78 19.36
C ALA A 369 -5.33 -10.38 18.52
N ARG A 370 -4.54 -11.38 18.10
CA ARG A 370 -3.34 -11.23 17.24
C ARG A 370 -3.51 -11.93 15.90
N TRP A 371 -4.54 -11.59 15.14
CA TRP A 371 -4.67 -12.07 13.76
C TRP A 371 -3.90 -11.13 12.84
N ASN A 372 -2.80 -11.62 12.23
CA ASN A 372 -1.84 -10.80 11.45
C ASN A 372 -1.85 -11.07 9.93
N LYS A 373 -2.84 -11.79 9.38
CA LYS A 373 -2.67 -12.45 8.06
C LYS A 373 -3.93 -12.45 7.23
N ILE A 374 -3.76 -12.35 5.91
CA ILE A 374 -4.82 -12.60 4.93
C ILE A 374 -4.68 -14.04 4.44
N VAL A 375 -5.66 -14.88 4.75
CA VAL A 375 -5.76 -16.23 4.17
C VAL A 375 -6.60 -16.12 2.91
N PHE A 376 -6.09 -16.63 1.79
CA PHE A 376 -6.87 -16.70 0.56
C PHE A 376 -7.58 -18.05 0.49
N ASP A 377 -8.84 -18.04 0.07
CA ASP A 377 -9.59 -19.25 -0.31
C ASP A 377 -9.11 -19.72 -1.70
N THR A 378 -7.83 -20.06 -1.79
CA THR A 378 -7.15 -20.46 -3.02
C THR A 378 -5.99 -21.38 -2.66
N SER A 379 -5.98 -22.57 -3.26
CA SER A 379 -4.92 -23.57 -3.04
C SER A 379 -3.81 -23.50 -4.09
N LEU A 380 -2.70 -24.20 -3.87
CA LEU A 380 -1.64 -24.36 -4.87
C LEU A 380 -2.17 -25.00 -6.16
N THR A 381 -3.07 -25.98 -6.04
CA THR A 381 -3.72 -26.62 -7.20
C THR A 381 -4.58 -25.62 -7.96
N ASP A 382 -5.31 -24.75 -7.26
CA ASP A 382 -6.09 -23.67 -7.89
C ASP A 382 -5.18 -22.67 -8.62
N LEU A 383 -4.06 -22.28 -8.02
CA LEU A 383 -3.07 -21.39 -8.64
C LEU A 383 -2.46 -22.02 -9.90
N LEU A 384 -2.04 -23.29 -9.84
CA LEU A 384 -1.49 -24.02 -10.98
C LEU A 384 -2.55 -24.21 -12.09
N THR A 385 -3.82 -24.39 -11.74
CA THR A 385 -4.91 -24.52 -12.71
C THR A 385 -5.25 -23.17 -13.36
N ALA A 386 -5.28 -22.09 -12.57
CA ALA A 386 -5.55 -20.74 -13.07
C ALA A 386 -4.43 -20.23 -13.98
N GLN A 387 -3.18 -20.66 -13.78
CA GLN A 387 -2.07 -20.38 -14.70
C GLN A 387 -2.31 -20.91 -16.12
N GLN A 388 -2.96 -22.08 -16.27
CA GLN A 388 -3.34 -22.61 -17.59
C GLN A 388 -4.31 -21.67 -18.33
N LYS A 389 -4.95 -20.74 -17.60
CA LYS A 389 -5.87 -19.72 -18.12
C LYS A 389 -5.20 -18.34 -18.29
N THR A 390 -3.86 -18.23 -18.15
CA THR A 390 -3.03 -17.02 -18.26
C THR A 390 -3.40 -15.90 -17.28
N CYS A 391 -2.72 -15.83 -16.11
CA CYS A 391 -2.91 -14.78 -15.11
C CYS A 391 -1.55 -14.23 -14.65
N ALA A 392 -1.25 -12.97 -15.00
CA ALA A 392 0.04 -12.34 -14.72
C ALA A 392 0.38 -12.25 -13.22
N PHE A 393 -0.63 -12.09 -12.35
CA PHE A 393 -0.42 -12.06 -10.91
C PHE A 393 -0.02 -13.43 -10.36
N ILE A 394 -0.67 -14.48 -10.83
CA ILE A 394 -0.36 -15.86 -10.44
C ILE A 394 1.01 -16.26 -10.99
N ASP A 395 1.34 -15.84 -12.21
CA ASP A 395 2.69 -16.02 -12.76
C ASP A 395 3.73 -15.31 -11.90
N TRP A 396 3.48 -14.09 -11.42
CA TRP A 396 4.39 -13.39 -10.51
C TRP A 396 4.61 -14.16 -9.19
N ILE A 397 3.55 -14.70 -8.58
CA ILE A 397 3.67 -15.52 -7.35
C ILE A 397 4.47 -16.80 -7.63
N LEU A 398 4.16 -17.51 -8.71
CA LEU A 398 4.69 -18.85 -8.95
C LEU A 398 6.08 -18.86 -9.59
N ASP A 399 6.41 -17.86 -10.41
CA ASP A 399 7.65 -17.78 -11.19
C ASP A 399 8.68 -16.79 -10.62
N GLY A 400 8.29 -15.96 -9.66
CA GLY A 400 9.22 -15.09 -8.94
C GLY A 400 10.18 -15.88 -8.05
N GLU A 401 11.35 -15.32 -7.77
CA GLU A 401 12.30 -15.88 -6.81
C GLU A 401 11.59 -16.14 -5.47
N CYS A 402 11.90 -17.29 -4.87
CA CYS A 402 11.28 -17.69 -3.61
C CYS A 402 12.31 -18.16 -2.59
N ILE A 403 11.94 -18.08 -1.32
CA ILE A 403 12.68 -18.67 -0.21
C ILE A 403 11.96 -19.96 0.19
N ALA A 404 12.73 -21.05 0.32
CA ALA A 404 12.22 -22.35 0.78
C ALA A 404 12.75 -22.67 2.17
N ARG A 405 11.95 -23.37 2.96
CA ARG A 405 12.36 -23.85 4.27
C ARG A 405 13.40 -25.00 4.15
N PRO A 406 14.45 -25.08 4.99
CA PRO A 406 15.48 -26.13 4.93
C PRO A 406 14.96 -27.57 5.09
N ASP A 407 13.90 -27.82 5.88
CA ASP A 407 13.49 -29.17 6.31
C ASP A 407 12.13 -29.65 5.74
N VAL A 408 11.84 -29.40 4.46
CA VAL A 408 10.60 -29.93 3.87
C VAL A 408 10.71 -31.42 3.48
N GLY A 409 11.82 -32.09 3.82
CA GLY A 409 12.11 -33.48 3.43
C GLY A 409 11.92 -34.55 4.51
N GLU A 410 11.88 -34.20 5.80
CA GLU A 410 11.86 -35.19 6.88
C GLU A 410 11.02 -34.70 8.06
N CYS A 411 9.70 -34.90 8.03
CA CYS A 411 8.91 -35.19 9.23
C CYS A 411 7.43 -35.43 8.90
N VAL A 412 6.83 -36.32 9.70
CA VAL A 412 5.42 -36.72 9.80
C VAL A 412 4.99 -37.83 8.83
N ASP A 413 5.40 -39.05 9.15
CA ASP A 413 4.65 -40.25 8.77
C ASP A 413 3.28 -40.24 9.47
N ASN A 414 2.21 -40.36 8.68
CA ASN A 414 0.79 -40.51 9.04
C ASN A 414 -0.04 -39.26 9.39
N ILE A 415 -0.60 -38.61 8.36
CA ILE A 415 -1.92 -37.96 8.47
C ILE A 415 -2.72 -38.35 7.22
N SER A 416 -3.89 -38.98 7.43
CA SER A 416 -4.79 -39.43 6.37
C SER A 416 -5.48 -38.24 5.69
N GLY A 417 -5.48 -38.23 4.36
CA GLY A 417 -6.04 -37.16 3.52
C GLY A 417 -7.56 -37.04 3.58
N GLU A 418 -8.07 -36.30 4.56
CA GLU A 418 -9.40 -35.71 4.49
C GLU A 418 -9.29 -34.22 4.14
N VAL A 419 -10.19 -33.78 3.25
CA VAL A 419 -10.35 -32.39 2.83
C VAL A 419 -10.73 -31.55 4.05
N TYR A 420 -9.79 -30.73 4.54
CA TYR A 420 -10.03 -29.84 5.66
C TYR A 420 -10.90 -28.66 5.21
N GLN A 421 -12.11 -28.54 5.77
CA GLN A 421 -12.76 -27.24 5.94
C GLN A 421 -12.06 -26.55 7.12
N MET A 422 -11.39 -25.43 6.87
CA MET A 422 -10.60 -24.75 7.89
C MET A 422 -11.49 -24.02 8.91
N ASP A 423 -11.21 -24.25 10.20
CA ASP A 423 -11.56 -23.38 11.31
C ASP A 423 -10.37 -22.43 11.57
N LEU A 424 -10.62 -21.14 11.81
CA LEU A 424 -9.60 -20.11 12.06
C LEU A 424 -8.85 -20.37 13.38
N GLU A 425 -9.45 -21.09 14.33
CA GLU A 425 -8.86 -21.36 15.66
C GLU A 425 -7.62 -22.30 15.61
N GLU A 426 -7.42 -23.13 14.58
CA GLU A 426 -6.28 -24.09 14.52
C GLU A 426 -4.95 -23.50 14.01
N LEU A 427 -4.88 -22.19 13.73
CA LEU A 427 -3.74 -21.48 13.12
C LEU A 427 -2.69 -20.98 14.15
N GLU A 428 -2.49 -21.69 15.26
CA GLU A 428 -1.83 -21.17 16.48
C GLU A 428 -0.29 -21.06 16.48
N GLN A 429 0.47 -21.54 15.49
CA GLN A 429 1.94 -21.51 15.58
C GLN A 429 2.62 -20.84 14.38
N PHE A 430 2.92 -19.55 14.53
CA PHE A 430 3.80 -18.80 13.64
C PHE A 430 4.69 -17.89 14.45
N HIS A 431 5.91 -18.33 14.76
CA HIS A 431 6.93 -17.45 15.32
C HIS A 431 8.33 -17.86 14.82
N GLY A 432 8.98 -16.92 14.13
CA GLY A 432 10.36 -16.52 14.46
C GLY A 432 11.51 -17.48 14.18
N GLN A 433 11.40 -18.42 13.25
CA GLN A 433 12.58 -19.13 12.76
C GLN A 433 12.55 -19.19 11.24
N ILE A 434 13.70 -18.83 10.64
CA ILE A 434 14.10 -19.02 9.24
C ILE A 434 13.80 -17.80 8.36
N ASP A 435 14.54 -16.72 8.58
CA ASP A 435 14.65 -15.62 7.60
C ASP A 435 16.05 -15.02 7.45
N LYS A 436 17.08 -15.67 8.01
CA LYS A 436 18.47 -15.16 7.97
C LYS A 436 19.46 -16.01 7.20
N ASP A 437 19.01 -17.05 6.50
CA ASP A 437 19.92 -17.83 5.65
C ASP A 437 19.71 -17.49 4.15
N PRO A 438 20.49 -16.54 3.59
CA PRO A 438 20.42 -16.19 2.17
C PRO A 438 20.78 -17.34 1.22
N ASP A 439 21.26 -18.48 1.72
CA ASP A 439 21.74 -19.60 0.91
C ASP A 439 20.62 -20.53 0.39
N TYR A 440 19.36 -20.36 0.81
CA TYR A 440 18.20 -21.18 0.37
C TYR A 440 17.22 -20.45 -0.56
N ARG A 441 17.74 -19.57 -1.43
CA ARG A 441 16.94 -18.99 -2.53
C ARG A 441 16.77 -20.01 -3.65
N LEU A 442 15.54 -20.19 -4.09
CA LEU A 442 15.20 -20.99 -5.26
C LEU A 442 14.74 -20.10 -6.41
N PRO A 443 14.94 -20.55 -7.67
CA PRO A 443 14.54 -19.77 -8.84
C PRO A 443 13.06 -19.41 -8.86
N SER A 444 12.19 -20.31 -8.39
CA SER A 444 10.76 -20.05 -8.27
C SER A 444 10.03 -21.07 -7.40
N ILE A 445 8.85 -20.69 -6.88
CA ILE A 445 7.94 -21.61 -6.18
C ILE A 445 7.60 -22.79 -7.09
N ARG A 446 7.35 -22.51 -8.37
CA ARG A 446 7.06 -23.52 -9.40
C ARG A 446 8.17 -24.54 -9.53
N HIS A 447 9.42 -24.10 -9.61
CA HIS A 447 10.56 -25.01 -9.65
C HIS A 447 10.67 -25.85 -8.38
N ALA A 448 10.41 -25.23 -7.23
CA ALA A 448 10.53 -25.87 -5.92
C ALA A 448 9.51 -26.99 -5.66
N VAL A 449 8.33 -26.91 -6.28
CA VAL A 449 7.27 -27.94 -6.16
C VAL A 449 7.31 -28.98 -7.28
N GLN A 450 8.03 -28.72 -8.37
CA GLN A 450 8.18 -29.66 -9.49
C GLN A 450 9.15 -30.79 -9.13
N GLY A 451 8.63 -31.99 -8.86
CA GLY A 451 9.44 -33.21 -8.70
C GLY A 451 9.27 -33.97 -7.38
N ARG A 452 8.38 -33.52 -6.48
CA ARG A 452 8.02 -34.29 -5.27
C ARG A 452 7.08 -35.44 -5.61
N SER A 453 7.41 -36.62 -5.11
CA SER A 453 6.76 -37.92 -5.42
C SER A 453 5.77 -38.37 -4.33
N ASP A 454 5.76 -37.65 -3.23
CA ASP A 454 4.93 -37.72 -2.05
C ASP A 454 3.64 -36.93 -2.33
N GLY A 455 2.55 -37.65 -2.61
CA GLY A 455 1.27 -37.11 -3.11
C GLY A 455 0.91 -35.73 -2.58
N TYR A 456 0.66 -34.81 -3.52
CA TYR A 456 0.44 -33.38 -3.27
C TYR A 456 -0.41 -33.12 -2.04
N VAL A 457 0.18 -32.44 -1.06
CA VAL A 457 -0.61 -31.65 -0.12
C VAL A 457 -0.88 -30.32 -0.75
N ASP A 458 -2.16 -29.99 -0.84
CA ASP A 458 -2.63 -28.80 -1.51
C ASP A 458 -2.44 -27.60 -0.57
N TYR A 459 -1.30 -26.92 -0.72
CA TYR A 459 -0.95 -25.76 0.11
C TYR A 459 -1.99 -24.65 -0.03
N VAL A 460 -2.20 -23.88 1.03
CA VAL A 460 -3.09 -22.71 1.02
C VAL A 460 -2.27 -21.44 0.81
N LEU A 461 -2.72 -20.56 -0.08
CA LEU A 461 -2.07 -19.27 -0.28
C LEU A 461 -2.40 -18.34 0.89
N VAL A 462 -1.37 -17.73 1.47
CA VAL A 462 -1.48 -16.72 2.53
C VAL A 462 -0.69 -15.48 2.16
N ALA A 463 -1.09 -14.31 2.66
CA ALA A 463 -0.31 -13.07 2.60
C ALA A 463 -0.05 -12.53 4.00
N GLU A 464 1.19 -12.10 4.22
CA GLU A 464 1.58 -11.35 5.41
C GLU A 464 1.46 -9.86 5.15
N THR A 465 0.78 -9.15 6.03
CA THR A 465 0.49 -7.72 5.89
C THR A 465 1.19 -6.90 6.96
N ASN A 466 1.69 -5.72 6.60
CA ASN A 466 2.24 -4.75 7.53
C ASN A 466 1.56 -3.36 7.37
N PRO A 467 1.00 -2.77 8.45
CA PRO A 467 0.77 -3.39 9.76
C PRO A 467 -0.25 -4.54 9.68
N PRO A 468 -0.35 -5.37 10.74
CA PRO A 468 -1.30 -6.48 10.79
C PRO A 468 -2.76 -6.08 10.49
N PHE A 469 -3.42 -6.81 9.59
CA PHE A 469 -4.81 -6.55 9.25
C PHE A 469 -5.75 -6.81 10.44
N ARG A 470 -6.45 -5.76 10.92
CA ARG A 470 -7.49 -5.88 11.96
C ARG A 470 -8.85 -5.52 11.38
N ILE A 471 -9.87 -6.32 11.71
CA ILE A 471 -11.24 -6.11 11.26
C ILE A 471 -12.11 -5.68 12.45
N GLY A 472 -12.97 -4.66 12.28
CA GLY A 472 -14.11 -4.42 13.19
C GLY A 472 -13.95 -3.40 14.32
N GLY A 473 -12.96 -2.51 14.29
CA GLY A 473 -12.90 -1.34 15.17
C GLY A 473 -13.15 -0.04 14.40
N ASP A 474 -13.75 0.97 15.02
CA ASP A 474 -13.94 2.32 14.43
C ASP A 474 -12.61 3.02 14.03
N HIS A 475 -11.48 2.33 14.21
CA HIS A 475 -10.10 2.79 14.22
C HIS A 475 -9.12 1.64 13.90
N THR A 476 -9.36 0.84 12.85
CA THR A 476 -8.41 -0.20 12.42
C THR A 476 -7.22 0.41 11.66
N PRO A 477 -5.96 0.04 11.96
CA PRO A 477 -4.80 0.50 11.21
C PRO A 477 -4.85 -0.03 9.77
N ASP A 478 -4.52 0.84 8.82
CA ASP A 478 -4.44 0.57 7.38
C ASP A 478 -3.63 -0.70 7.07
N VAL A 479 -4.15 -1.61 6.24
CA VAL A 479 -3.24 -2.53 5.51
C VAL A 479 -2.52 -1.73 4.44
N LEU A 480 -1.21 -1.56 4.58
CA LEU A 480 -0.43 -0.80 3.62
C LEU A 480 0.26 -1.67 2.58
N THR A 481 0.84 -2.77 3.06
CA THR A 481 1.76 -3.58 2.28
C THR A 481 1.44 -5.04 2.55
N ILE A 482 1.59 -5.84 1.49
CA ILE A 482 1.77 -7.29 1.59
C ILE A 482 3.28 -7.48 1.54
N GLU A 483 3.88 -7.95 2.63
CA GLU A 483 5.33 -8.15 2.72
C GLU A 483 5.78 -9.32 1.85
N PHE A 484 4.99 -10.40 1.85
CA PHE A 484 5.19 -11.53 0.96
C PHE A 484 3.91 -12.38 0.83
N PHE A 485 3.89 -13.22 -0.21
CA PHE A 485 2.92 -14.29 -0.37
C PHE A 485 3.57 -15.62 -0.02
N GLY A 486 2.89 -16.45 0.75
CA GLY A 486 3.39 -17.74 1.23
C GLY A 486 2.47 -18.91 0.88
N LEU A 487 3.05 -20.09 0.73
CA LEU A 487 2.34 -21.37 0.64
C LEU A 487 2.39 -22.07 1.99
N TRP A 488 1.24 -22.13 2.66
CA TRP A 488 1.07 -22.75 3.96
C TRP A 488 0.75 -24.24 3.83
N ASP A 489 1.49 -25.09 4.55
CA ASP A 489 1.28 -26.54 4.57
C ASP A 489 0.28 -26.90 5.69
N PRO A 490 -0.90 -27.45 5.36
CA PRO A 490 -1.88 -27.83 6.36
C PRO A 490 -1.45 -28.96 7.30
N ARG A 491 -0.47 -29.80 6.91
CA ARG A 491 0.01 -30.89 7.78
C ARG A 491 0.96 -30.38 8.85
N THR A 492 1.91 -29.54 8.45
CA THR A 492 2.94 -29.02 9.36
C THR A 492 2.51 -27.72 10.02
N LYS A 493 1.43 -27.11 9.54
CA LYS A 493 0.89 -25.82 9.97
C LYS A 493 1.91 -24.67 9.76
N LEU A 494 2.82 -24.81 8.79
CA LEU A 494 3.93 -23.88 8.55
C LEU A 494 4.00 -23.41 7.09
N VAL A 495 4.52 -22.19 6.85
CA VAL A 495 4.78 -21.69 5.49
C VAL A 495 6.04 -22.38 4.94
N SER A 496 5.89 -23.10 3.83
CA SER A 496 6.98 -23.88 3.22
C SER A 496 7.74 -23.09 2.15
N TYR A 497 7.05 -22.17 1.48
CA TYR A 497 7.60 -21.34 0.40
C TYR A 497 7.04 -19.93 0.49
N ARG A 498 7.84 -18.91 0.18
CA ARG A 498 7.35 -17.52 0.09
C ARG A 498 8.06 -16.69 -0.97
N THR A 499 7.38 -15.67 -1.49
CA THR A 499 7.97 -14.69 -2.41
C THR A 499 9.07 -13.88 -1.72
N VAL A 500 10.11 -13.50 -2.45
CA VAL A 500 11.20 -12.63 -1.93
C VAL A 500 10.76 -11.16 -1.83
N LYS A 501 9.79 -10.76 -2.65
CA LYS A 501 9.29 -9.38 -2.73
C LYS A 501 7.83 -9.31 -2.29
N GLY A 502 7.47 -8.16 -1.73
CA GLY A 502 6.11 -7.78 -1.38
C GLY A 502 5.47 -6.83 -2.39
N LEU A 503 4.18 -6.56 -2.22
CA LEU A 503 3.39 -5.63 -3.04
C LEU A 503 2.65 -4.63 -2.16
N GLN A 504 2.57 -3.38 -2.58
CA GLN A 504 1.71 -2.36 -1.94
C GLN A 504 0.29 -2.47 -2.44
N ILE A 505 -0.68 -2.23 -1.57
CA ILE A 505 -2.10 -2.19 -1.92
C ILE A 505 -2.53 -0.72 -2.08
N CYS A 506 -3.23 -0.37 -3.16
CA CYS A 506 -3.97 0.90 -3.23
C CYS A 506 -5.33 0.77 -3.87
N THR A 507 -6.15 1.79 -3.68
CA THR A 507 -7.47 1.89 -4.32
C THR A 507 -7.89 3.36 -4.48
N PRO A 508 -8.58 3.75 -5.56
CA PRO A 508 -9.11 5.11 -5.73
C PRO A 508 -10.08 5.52 -4.62
N HIS A 509 -10.19 6.82 -4.33
CA HIS A 509 -11.03 7.34 -3.24
C HIS A 509 -12.53 7.05 -3.41
N ASP A 510 -13.01 6.92 -4.65
CA ASP A 510 -14.40 6.61 -4.98
C ASP A 510 -14.70 5.11 -5.01
N ASN A 511 -13.70 4.26 -4.75
CA ASN A 511 -13.85 2.81 -4.72
C ASN A 511 -14.41 2.34 -3.36
N PRO A 512 -15.33 1.35 -3.31
CA PRO A 512 -15.78 0.77 -2.05
C PRO A 512 -14.66 0.25 -1.14
N ALA A 513 -13.56 -0.23 -1.73
CA ALA A 513 -12.38 -0.69 -1.00
C ALA A 513 -11.65 0.44 -0.25
N ALA A 514 -11.93 1.71 -0.58
CA ALA A 514 -11.30 2.88 0.05
C ALA A 514 -11.62 3.05 1.54
N ARG A 515 -12.61 2.29 2.05
CA ARG A 515 -12.98 2.22 3.47
C ARG A 515 -11.94 1.41 4.26
N ASP A 516 -11.41 0.36 3.65
CA ASP A 516 -10.54 -0.63 4.27
C ASP A 516 -9.06 -0.47 3.87
N PHE A 517 -8.79 0.21 2.74
CA PHE A 517 -7.45 0.60 2.32
C PHE A 517 -7.38 2.11 2.08
N TRP A 518 -6.57 2.86 2.83
CA TRP A 518 -6.47 4.32 2.64
C TRP A 518 -5.37 4.75 1.67
N THR A 519 -4.51 3.83 1.25
CA THR A 519 -3.48 4.07 0.22
C THR A 519 -4.12 4.39 -1.13
N ARG A 520 -3.62 5.43 -1.81
CA ARG A 520 -4.15 5.90 -3.10
C ARG A 520 -3.13 5.71 -4.23
N PRO A 521 -3.57 5.54 -5.49
CA PRO A 521 -2.66 5.61 -6.64
C PRO A 521 -1.92 6.95 -6.68
N ILE A 522 -0.64 6.94 -7.07
CA ILE A 522 0.16 8.17 -7.19
C ILE A 522 -0.52 9.14 -8.15
N GLN A 523 -0.80 10.35 -7.69
CA GLN A 523 -1.14 11.46 -8.59
C GLN A 523 0.10 11.95 -9.33
N ASN A 524 0.06 11.91 -10.66
CA ASN A 524 1.17 12.35 -11.52
C ASN A 524 1.47 13.85 -11.36
N ASP A 525 0.44 14.68 -11.22
CA ASP A 525 0.59 16.13 -11.05
C ASP A 525 0.40 16.50 -9.56
N PRO A 526 1.48 16.88 -8.83
CA PRO A 526 1.38 17.26 -7.43
C PRO A 526 0.50 18.50 -7.19
N ALA A 527 0.35 19.38 -8.19
CA ALA A 527 -0.44 20.60 -8.05
C ALA A 527 -1.95 20.31 -7.93
N CYS A 528 -2.43 19.19 -8.48
CA CYS A 528 -3.82 18.75 -8.36
C CYS A 528 -4.26 18.52 -6.90
N CYS A 529 -3.31 18.40 -5.98
CA CYS A 529 -3.57 18.05 -4.58
C CYS A 529 -3.64 19.27 -3.66
N LEU A 530 -3.31 20.46 -4.18
CA LEU A 530 -3.37 21.71 -3.41
C LEU A 530 -4.78 22.05 -2.86
N PRO A 531 -5.90 21.75 -3.56
CA PRO A 531 -7.23 21.87 -2.97
C PRO A 531 -7.44 20.96 -1.75
N ALA A 532 -6.91 19.73 -1.78
CA ALA A 532 -6.99 18.80 -0.66
C ALA A 532 -6.12 19.27 0.52
N VAL A 533 -4.88 19.70 0.24
CA VAL A 533 -3.98 20.30 1.24
C VAL A 533 -4.62 21.49 1.94
N LYS A 534 -5.35 22.34 1.19
CA LYS A 534 -6.08 23.47 1.76
C LYS A 534 -7.17 23.02 2.75
N SER A 535 -7.89 21.94 2.42
CA SER A 535 -8.88 21.34 3.32
C SER A 535 -8.21 20.80 4.58
N TRP A 536 -7.14 20.01 4.44
CA TRP A 536 -6.42 19.41 5.58
C TRP A 536 -5.82 20.46 6.52
N LEU A 537 -5.30 21.55 5.98
CA LEU A 537 -4.83 22.68 6.78
C LEU A 537 -5.98 23.31 7.59
N ALA A 538 -7.13 23.55 6.96
CA ALA A 538 -8.29 24.12 7.65
C ALA A 538 -8.83 23.17 8.73
N ASP A 539 -8.97 21.88 8.41
CA ASP A 539 -9.40 20.85 9.35
C ASP A 539 -8.48 20.78 10.58
N CYS A 540 -7.16 20.78 10.37
CA CYS A 540 -6.18 20.77 11.44
C CYS A 540 -6.24 22.06 12.29
N GLU A 541 -6.41 23.24 11.68
CA GLU A 541 -6.53 24.50 12.42
C GLU A 541 -7.81 24.56 13.27
N ASP A 542 -8.89 23.93 12.81
CA ASP A 542 -10.19 23.96 13.46
C ASP A 542 -10.34 22.88 14.55
N LYS A 543 -9.80 21.68 14.32
CA LYS A 543 -10.10 20.48 15.13
C LYS A 543 -8.95 20.02 16.03
N HIS A 544 -7.69 20.23 15.66
CA HIS A 544 -6.54 19.59 16.32
C HIS A 544 -6.06 20.43 17.52
N GLU A 545 -6.37 19.96 18.73
CA GLU A 545 -6.06 20.67 19.98
C GLU A 545 -4.56 20.76 20.24
N ARG A 546 -3.83 19.65 20.09
CA ARG A 546 -2.38 19.61 20.30
C ARG A 546 -1.65 20.55 19.35
N CYS A 547 -2.08 20.58 18.09
CA CYS A 547 -1.53 21.51 17.09
C CYS A 547 -1.79 22.99 17.43
N ARG A 548 -2.92 23.32 18.06
CA ARG A 548 -3.20 24.68 18.54
C ARG A 548 -2.36 25.03 19.75
N GLU A 549 -2.22 24.13 20.71
CA GLU A 549 -1.37 24.31 21.89
C GLU A 549 0.09 24.54 21.51
N LEU A 550 0.68 23.68 20.67
CA LEU A 550 2.06 23.81 20.21
C LEU A 550 2.30 25.15 19.52
N LYS A 551 1.33 25.62 18.73
CA LYS A 551 1.40 26.95 18.08
C LYS A 551 1.39 28.09 19.11
N THR A 552 0.62 27.98 20.19
CA THR A 552 0.64 28.97 21.30
C THR A 552 1.91 28.90 22.15
N GLN A 553 2.54 27.71 22.25
CA GLN A 553 3.77 27.47 23.00
C GLN A 553 5.05 27.75 22.19
N SER A 554 4.93 28.16 20.92
CA SER A 554 6.06 28.41 20.02
C SER A 554 6.81 29.72 20.28
N GLY A 555 6.94 30.09 21.56
CA GLY A 555 7.78 31.16 22.07
C GLY A 555 7.11 32.55 22.14
N PRO A 556 7.71 33.48 22.90
CA PRO A 556 7.26 34.87 22.97
C PRO A 556 7.37 35.54 21.60
N SER A 557 6.52 36.54 21.33
CA SER A 557 6.52 37.29 20.07
C SER A 557 7.85 37.99 19.74
N ALA A 558 8.84 37.99 20.63
CA ALA A 558 10.19 38.47 20.37
C ALA A 558 11.04 37.49 19.54
N LEU A 559 10.71 36.20 19.53
CA LEU A 559 11.43 35.14 18.80
C LEU A 559 10.78 34.85 17.45
N ARG A 560 10.49 35.92 16.68
CA ARG A 560 9.95 35.87 15.31
C ARG A 560 11.09 35.96 14.28
N PRO A 561 10.92 35.46 13.04
CA PRO A 561 11.91 35.68 11.97
C PRO A 561 12.11 37.17 11.74
N ILE A 562 13.32 37.64 11.43
CA ILE A 562 13.56 39.08 11.19
C ILE A 562 12.82 39.55 9.93
N ARG A 563 12.77 38.71 8.89
CA ARG A 563 12.16 39.07 7.61
C ARG A 563 11.27 37.96 7.06
N LEU A 564 10.30 38.37 6.25
CA LEU A 564 9.42 37.49 5.48
C LEU A 564 9.28 38.04 4.05
N ILE A 565 9.07 37.16 3.08
CA ILE A 565 8.74 37.54 1.71
C ILE A 565 7.22 37.71 1.62
N TYR A 566 6.76 38.91 1.30
CA TYR A 566 5.37 39.22 1.00
C TYR A 566 5.04 38.92 -0.46
N ILE A 567 3.91 38.25 -0.69
CA ILE A 567 3.34 37.86 -1.98
C ILE A 567 2.08 38.71 -2.21
N ASP A 568 2.07 39.57 -3.23
CA ASP A 568 0.95 40.49 -3.49
C ASP A 568 -0.31 39.77 -4.01
N HIS A 569 -1.47 40.04 -3.41
CA HIS A 569 -2.79 39.54 -3.81
C HIS A 569 -3.22 39.87 -5.23
N ASN A 570 -2.72 40.98 -5.80
CA ASN A 570 -3.08 41.40 -7.16
C ASN A 570 -2.30 40.64 -8.25
N SER A 571 -1.50 39.66 -7.86
CA SER A 571 -0.79 38.76 -8.75
C SER A 571 -1.79 37.98 -9.61
N ARG A 572 -1.80 38.23 -10.93
CA ARG A 572 -2.58 37.42 -11.89
C ARG A 572 -1.86 36.09 -12.10
N ALA A 573 -2.58 35.03 -12.48
CA ALA A 573 -1.98 33.74 -12.80
C ALA A 573 -0.79 33.92 -13.76
N GLY A 574 0.42 33.64 -13.27
CA GLY A 574 1.68 33.78 -14.03
C GLY A 574 2.47 35.08 -13.82
N SER A 575 2.07 36.01 -12.95
CA SER A 575 2.85 37.20 -12.59
C SER A 575 2.76 37.49 -11.10
N TYR A 576 3.84 37.24 -10.36
CA TYR A 576 3.94 37.45 -8.92
C TYR A 576 4.80 38.67 -8.60
N SER A 577 4.30 39.57 -7.74
CA SER A 577 5.11 40.63 -7.13
C SER A 577 5.52 40.22 -5.72
N LEU A 578 6.83 40.24 -5.46
CA LEU A 578 7.43 39.73 -4.22
C LEU A 578 8.28 40.81 -3.56
N ARG A 579 8.20 40.96 -2.24
CA ARG A 579 8.99 41.96 -1.49
C ARG A 579 9.41 41.45 -0.13
N LEU A 580 10.66 41.68 0.24
CA LEU A 580 11.15 41.37 1.58
C LEU A 580 10.65 42.42 2.59
N ARG A 581 10.07 41.96 3.71
CA ARG A 581 9.50 42.81 4.76
C ARG A 581 10.10 42.47 6.11
N ASP A 582 10.44 43.51 6.87
CA ASP A 582 10.86 43.40 8.27
C ASP A 582 9.64 43.13 9.16
N THR A 583 9.71 42.07 9.96
CA THR A 583 8.59 41.63 10.82
C THR A 583 8.42 42.48 12.08
N ALA A 584 9.40 43.31 12.45
CA ALA A 584 9.27 44.27 13.54
C ALA A 584 8.12 45.27 13.28
N ASN A 585 7.86 45.54 11.99
CA ASN A 585 6.78 46.42 11.53
C ASN A 585 5.44 45.69 11.30
N LEU A 586 5.38 44.38 11.54
CA LEU A 586 4.20 43.53 11.31
C LEU A 586 3.67 43.04 12.67
N ASN A 587 2.76 43.82 13.27
CA ASN A 587 2.12 43.50 14.55
C ASN A 587 0.59 43.50 14.40
N PRO A 588 -0.10 42.35 14.62
CA PRO A 588 0.47 41.03 14.95
C PRO A 588 1.28 40.42 13.79
N LEU A 589 2.13 39.43 14.09
CA LEU A 589 2.87 38.68 13.08
C LEU A 589 1.88 38.00 12.12
N PRO A 590 1.97 38.21 10.80
CA PRO A 590 1.07 37.58 9.85
C PRO A 590 1.28 36.06 9.78
N ARG A 591 0.27 35.36 9.27
CA ARG A 591 0.41 33.95 8.89
C ARG A 591 1.46 33.84 7.78
N PHE A 592 2.43 32.95 7.97
CA PHE A 592 3.44 32.65 6.97
C PHE A 592 3.66 31.14 6.83
N ALA A 593 4.20 30.73 5.69
CA ALA A 593 4.73 29.38 5.47
C ALA A 593 6.26 29.40 5.54
N ALA A 594 6.89 28.29 5.92
CA ALA A 594 8.35 28.11 5.81
C ALA A 594 8.68 27.17 4.64
N LEU A 595 9.84 27.32 4.00
CA LEU A 595 10.31 26.42 2.96
C LEU A 595 11.56 25.67 3.42
N SER A 596 11.50 24.33 3.39
CA SER A 596 12.61 23.41 3.59
C SER A 596 12.94 22.73 2.26
N TYR A 597 14.21 22.82 1.83
CA TYR A 597 14.63 22.36 0.50
C TYR A 597 16.14 22.12 0.39
N CYS A 598 16.54 21.32 -0.61
CA CYS A 598 17.95 21.14 -0.95
C CYS A 598 18.46 22.29 -1.82
N TRP A 599 19.53 22.94 -1.38
CA TRP A 599 20.19 23.98 -2.16
C TRP A 599 20.85 23.40 -3.43
N GLY A 600 21.49 22.23 -3.32
CA GLY A 600 22.18 21.57 -4.43
C GLY A 600 23.50 22.25 -4.84
N GLY A 601 24.09 23.04 -3.95
CA GLY A 601 25.28 23.87 -4.20
C GLY A 601 25.11 25.30 -3.71
N ASN A 602 25.97 26.22 -4.16
CA ASN A 602 25.89 27.63 -3.79
C ASN A 602 24.66 28.30 -4.42
N GLN A 603 23.87 29.02 -3.62
CA GLN A 603 22.69 29.75 -4.10
C GLN A 603 23.11 31.03 -4.84
N THR A 604 22.62 31.20 -6.07
CA THR A 604 22.91 32.39 -6.88
C THR A 604 22.01 33.57 -6.56
N VAL A 605 20.83 33.32 -5.96
CA VAL A 605 19.91 34.37 -5.48
C VAL A 605 19.78 34.23 -3.97
N LYS A 606 20.49 35.11 -3.25
CA LYS A 606 20.50 35.15 -1.79
C LYS A 606 20.53 36.58 -1.28
N CYS A 607 20.07 36.79 -0.05
CA CYS A 607 20.09 38.08 0.59
C CYS A 607 21.50 38.34 1.15
N GLU A 608 22.11 39.41 0.70
CA GLU A 608 23.40 39.93 1.15
C GLU A 608 23.16 41.39 1.56
N THR A 609 24.07 41.98 2.34
CA THR A 609 23.96 43.41 2.69
C THR A 609 23.80 44.29 1.44
N ALA A 610 24.43 43.91 0.33
CA ALA A 610 24.35 44.61 -0.95
C ALA A 610 23.00 44.46 -1.69
N THR A 611 22.27 43.35 -1.50
CA THR A 611 21.00 43.06 -2.20
C THR A 611 19.77 43.38 -1.37
N LEU A 612 19.92 43.60 -0.07
CA LEU A 612 18.84 43.84 0.88
C LEU A 612 17.88 44.97 0.46
N GLU A 613 18.41 46.17 0.15
CA GLU A 613 17.55 47.31 -0.23
C GLU A 613 16.75 47.01 -1.51
N ALA A 614 17.36 46.30 -2.46
CA ALA A 614 16.67 45.90 -3.69
C ALA A 614 15.54 44.92 -3.40
N PHE A 615 15.77 43.90 -2.57
CA PHE A 615 14.77 42.89 -2.21
C PHE A 615 13.58 43.48 -1.42
N THR A 616 13.76 44.56 -0.67
CA THR A 616 12.63 45.26 -0.04
C THR A 616 11.71 45.98 -1.03
N LYS A 617 12.23 46.34 -2.21
CA LYS A 617 11.48 47.02 -3.27
C LYS A 617 10.78 46.02 -4.19
N ASP A 618 11.53 45.06 -4.71
CA ASP A 618 11.04 44.02 -5.62
C ASP A 618 12.00 42.82 -5.67
N ILE A 619 11.44 41.62 -5.64
CA ILE A 619 12.15 40.36 -5.90
C ILE A 619 11.57 39.77 -7.18
N SER A 620 12.39 39.72 -8.23
CA SER A 620 11.96 39.23 -9.55
C SER A 620 11.63 37.74 -9.51
N PHE A 621 10.34 37.38 -9.57
CA PHE A 621 9.84 36.00 -9.56
C PHE A 621 10.55 35.08 -10.57
N GLU A 622 10.70 35.53 -11.82
CA GLU A 622 11.32 34.76 -12.91
C GLU A 622 12.82 34.45 -12.69
N LYS A 623 13.49 35.20 -11.80
CA LYS A 623 14.91 34.99 -11.49
C LYS A 623 15.11 34.06 -10.30
N LEU A 624 14.05 33.74 -9.57
CA LEU A 624 14.14 32.84 -8.42
C LEU A 624 14.41 31.40 -8.86
N PRO A 625 15.16 30.62 -8.08
CA PRO A 625 15.22 29.17 -8.25
C PRO A 625 13.81 28.56 -8.31
N ARG A 626 13.64 27.53 -9.15
CA ARG A 626 12.34 26.93 -9.42
C ARG A 626 11.64 26.40 -8.17
N THR A 627 12.38 25.87 -7.20
CA THR A 627 11.84 25.42 -5.91
C THR A 627 11.22 26.57 -5.11
N ILE A 628 11.84 27.76 -5.13
CA ILE A 628 11.28 28.95 -4.48
C ILE A 628 10.07 29.47 -5.26
N GLN A 629 10.10 29.44 -6.60
CA GLN A 629 8.93 29.79 -7.42
C GLN A 629 7.74 28.88 -7.12
N ASP A 630 7.97 27.56 -7.02
CA ASP A 630 6.95 26.58 -6.69
C ASP A 630 6.40 26.80 -5.29
N ALA A 631 7.24 27.11 -4.30
CA ALA A 631 6.80 27.47 -2.95
C ALA A 631 5.88 28.71 -2.93
N VAL A 632 6.19 29.74 -3.73
CA VAL A 632 5.33 30.93 -3.91
C VAL A 632 3.97 30.53 -4.52
N LYS A 633 3.95 29.64 -5.52
CA LYS A 633 2.70 29.14 -6.11
C LYS A 633 1.85 28.39 -5.09
N VAL A 634 2.47 27.51 -4.28
CA VAL A 634 1.79 26.79 -3.18
C VAL A 634 1.19 27.77 -2.20
N CYS A 635 1.96 28.75 -1.71
CA CYS A 635 1.48 29.76 -0.77
C CYS A 635 0.28 30.54 -1.34
N SER A 636 0.37 30.99 -2.58
CA SER A 636 -0.71 31.71 -3.27
C SER A 636 -2.01 30.88 -3.35
N GLN A 637 -1.92 29.60 -3.74
CA GLN A 637 -3.11 28.73 -3.86
C GLN A 637 -3.73 28.36 -2.51
N LEU A 638 -2.90 28.17 -1.49
CA LEU A 638 -3.34 27.89 -0.13
C LEU A 638 -3.84 29.14 0.61
N GLY A 639 -3.61 30.35 0.07
CA GLY A 639 -4.07 31.61 0.63
C GLY A 639 -3.17 32.17 1.73
N VAL A 640 -1.86 31.93 1.63
CA VAL A 640 -0.84 32.48 2.53
C VAL A 640 0.01 33.50 1.80
N GLU A 641 0.08 34.71 2.33
CA GLU A 641 0.74 35.87 1.70
C GLU A 641 2.21 36.01 2.05
N TYR A 642 2.69 35.29 3.07
CA TYR A 642 4.05 35.41 3.56
C TYR A 642 4.75 34.06 3.52
N VAL A 643 5.97 34.04 3.01
CA VAL A 643 6.83 32.86 3.03
C VAL A 643 8.19 33.20 3.59
N TRP A 644 8.71 32.34 4.45
CA TRP A 644 10.06 32.40 4.96
C TRP A 644 10.94 31.43 4.16
N VAL A 645 12.04 31.95 3.63
CA VAL A 645 13.03 31.22 2.84
C VAL A 645 14.40 31.63 3.35
N ASP A 646 15.16 30.68 3.89
CA ASP A 646 16.48 30.88 4.53
C ASP A 646 17.43 31.75 3.67
N ALA A 647 17.57 31.44 2.38
CA ALA A 647 18.45 32.12 1.45
C ALA A 647 18.09 33.61 1.25
N LEU A 648 16.83 34.00 1.48
CA LEU A 648 16.32 35.34 1.19
C LEU A 648 15.91 36.14 2.43
N CYS A 649 15.58 35.47 3.54
CA CYS A 649 15.14 36.12 4.77
C CYS A 649 16.29 36.38 5.74
N ILE A 650 17.40 35.64 5.60
CA ILE A 650 18.63 35.81 6.38
C ILE A 650 19.69 36.47 5.51
N ILE A 651 20.45 37.41 6.07
CA ILE A 651 21.63 37.95 5.41
C ILE A 651 22.74 36.88 5.43
N GLN A 652 23.15 36.42 4.25
CA GLN A 652 24.05 35.28 4.02
C GLN A 652 25.55 35.65 4.01
N ASP A 653 25.90 36.90 4.34
CA ASP A 653 27.28 37.36 4.43
C ASP A 653 28.04 36.55 5.51
N GLU A 654 29.28 36.14 5.20
CA GLU A 654 30.13 35.40 6.15
C GLU A 654 30.47 36.26 7.38
N GLY A 655 30.42 35.65 8.57
CA GLY A 655 30.74 36.32 9.84
C GLY A 655 29.69 37.33 10.34
N ASN A 656 28.48 37.32 9.77
CA ASN A 656 27.40 38.20 10.21
C ASN A 656 26.68 37.63 11.47
N ASP A 657 26.68 38.40 12.56
CA ASP A 657 26.00 38.03 13.82
C ASP A 657 24.49 37.79 13.63
N GLU A 658 23.85 38.46 12.67
CA GLU A 658 22.42 38.28 12.36
C GLU A 658 22.12 36.85 11.89
N LYS A 659 23.02 36.24 11.10
CA LYS A 659 22.87 34.86 10.62
C LYS A 659 22.83 33.88 11.79
N ILE A 660 23.74 34.05 12.75
CA ILE A 660 23.80 33.21 13.95
C ILE A 660 22.53 33.37 14.78
N LEU A 661 22.02 34.61 14.91
CA LEU A 661 20.79 34.89 15.64
C LEU A 661 19.55 34.29 14.96
N GLU A 662 19.45 34.32 13.63
CA GLU A 662 18.32 33.68 12.92
C GLU A 662 18.39 32.16 12.99
N ILE A 663 19.60 31.56 12.92
CA ILE A 663 19.78 30.11 13.13
C ILE A 663 19.31 29.70 14.52
N ALA A 664 19.66 30.47 15.57
CA ALA A 664 19.19 30.24 16.93
C ALA A 664 17.66 30.38 17.07
N LYS A 665 16.97 31.03 16.13
CA LYS A 665 15.51 31.16 16.11
C LYS A 665 14.78 30.08 15.32
N MET A 666 15.48 29.17 14.63
CA MET A 666 14.86 28.12 13.79
C MET A 666 13.73 27.34 14.51
N PRO A 667 13.85 26.94 15.80
CA PRO A 667 12.77 26.30 16.55
C PRO A 667 11.46 27.08 16.62
N TYR A 668 11.58 28.40 16.56
CA TYR A 668 10.47 29.34 16.64
C TYR A 668 9.96 29.70 15.25
N ILE A 669 10.83 29.81 14.25
CA ILE A 669 10.46 30.07 12.86
C ILE A 669 9.60 28.91 12.33
N TYR A 670 10.11 27.67 12.40
CA TYR A 670 9.37 26.49 11.94
C TYR A 670 8.18 26.15 12.85
N GLY A 671 8.29 26.40 14.17
CA GLY A 671 7.20 26.18 15.12
C GLY A 671 6.02 27.17 14.98
N GLN A 672 6.29 28.42 14.60
CA GLN A 672 5.25 29.45 14.39
C GLN A 672 4.69 29.48 12.97
N ALA A 673 5.35 28.83 12.01
CA ALA A 673 4.85 28.72 10.64
C ALA A 673 3.44 28.10 10.62
N SER A 674 2.59 28.58 9.71
CA SER A 674 1.26 27.98 9.51
C SER A 674 1.41 26.55 8.99
N PHE A 675 2.36 26.34 8.08
CA PHE A 675 2.85 25.05 7.63
C PHE A 675 4.25 25.22 7.01
N THR A 676 4.99 24.13 6.94
CA THR A 676 6.30 24.05 6.28
C THR A 676 6.14 23.29 4.97
N ILE A 677 6.59 23.88 3.87
CA ILE A 677 6.69 23.25 2.56
C ILE A 677 8.01 22.49 2.52
N MET A 678 7.97 21.18 2.34
CA MET A 678 9.17 20.35 2.11
C MET A 678 9.25 19.97 0.64
N ALA A 679 10.27 20.48 -0.05
CA ALA A 679 10.52 20.18 -1.47
C ALA A 679 11.29 18.86 -1.61
N SER A 680 10.73 17.77 -1.06
CA SER A 680 11.49 16.54 -0.76
C SER A 680 12.17 15.91 -1.96
N ARG A 681 11.48 15.91 -3.11
CA ARG A 681 11.97 15.31 -4.36
C ARG A 681 13.05 16.10 -5.10
N ALA A 682 13.25 17.37 -4.75
CA ALA A 682 14.16 18.24 -5.46
C ALA A 682 15.57 18.11 -4.89
N LYS A 683 16.53 17.65 -5.70
CA LYS A 683 17.96 17.56 -5.31
C LYS A 683 18.62 18.92 -5.25
N THR A 684 18.12 19.89 -6.01
CA THR A 684 18.64 21.26 -6.06
C THR A 684 17.51 22.29 -6.06
N ALA A 685 17.84 23.54 -5.74
CA ALA A 685 16.88 24.64 -5.74
C ALA A 685 16.28 24.95 -7.14
N TRP A 686 16.89 24.44 -8.21
CA TRP A 686 16.54 24.72 -9.61
C TRP A 686 15.61 23.69 -10.24
N GLU A 687 15.44 22.51 -9.63
CA GLU A 687 14.62 21.44 -10.19
C GLU A 687 13.12 21.72 -10.08
N GLY A 688 12.70 22.38 -8.99
CA GLY A 688 11.29 22.50 -8.63
C GLY A 688 10.73 21.20 -8.06
N PHE A 689 9.47 21.25 -7.61
CA PHE A 689 8.78 20.07 -7.07
C PHE A 689 7.33 19.91 -7.56
N LEU A 690 6.79 20.89 -8.29
CA LEU A 690 5.42 20.84 -8.84
C LEU A 690 5.33 20.27 -10.27
N GLN A 691 6.46 19.89 -10.88
CA GLN A 691 6.44 19.16 -12.15
C GLN A 691 5.82 17.78 -12.01
N ASN A 692 5.31 17.24 -13.13
CA ASN A 692 4.81 15.87 -13.16
C ASN A 692 5.84 14.88 -12.59
N ARG A 693 5.36 13.95 -11.78
CA ARG A 693 6.11 12.77 -11.34
C ARG A 693 6.35 11.88 -12.56
N GLU A 694 7.58 11.38 -12.68
CA GLU A 694 7.86 10.26 -13.57
C GLU A 694 7.19 9.05 -12.92
N CYS A 695 6.00 8.70 -13.41
CA CYS A 695 5.27 7.56 -12.89
C CYS A 695 5.88 6.32 -13.53
N PHE A 696 6.44 5.42 -12.71
CA PHE A 696 6.73 4.02 -13.08
C PHE A 696 7.79 3.88 -14.21
N LYS A 697 9.05 3.54 -13.84
CA LYS A 697 10.11 3.24 -14.81
C LYS A 697 10.01 1.78 -15.24
N GLU A 698 9.46 1.50 -16.44
CA GLU A 698 9.67 0.32 -17.30
C GLU A 698 9.65 -1.13 -16.70
N SER A 699 9.64 -1.32 -15.39
CA SER A 699 9.66 -2.61 -14.66
C SER A 699 8.37 -2.88 -13.86
N ASP A 700 7.37 -2.00 -13.95
CA ASP A 700 6.27 -1.92 -12.99
C ASP A 700 5.18 -2.96 -13.24
N GLN A 701 5.22 -4.04 -12.47
CA GLN A 701 4.12 -4.99 -12.42
C GLN A 701 3.04 -4.46 -11.45
N ALA A 702 1.89 -4.10 -12.03
CA ALA A 702 0.69 -3.74 -11.29
C ALA A 702 -0.42 -4.77 -11.55
N PHE A 703 -1.05 -5.25 -10.48
CA PHE A 703 -2.10 -6.26 -10.55
C PHE A 703 -3.40 -5.68 -10.00
N LEU A 704 -4.43 -5.60 -10.85
CA LEU A 704 -5.76 -5.20 -10.42
C LEU A 704 -6.51 -6.42 -9.90
N LEU A 705 -6.89 -6.41 -8.62
CA LEU A 705 -7.66 -7.46 -7.97
C LEU A 705 -9.04 -6.95 -7.54
N SER A 706 -10.02 -7.84 -7.58
CA SER A 706 -11.38 -7.57 -7.10
C SER A 706 -11.43 -7.67 -5.57
N TRP A 707 -12.06 -6.70 -4.92
CA TRP A 707 -12.22 -6.65 -3.46
C TRP A 707 -13.70 -6.74 -3.08
N GLN A 708 -14.02 -7.30 -1.92
CA GLN A 708 -15.38 -7.34 -1.40
C GLN A 708 -15.42 -7.04 0.10
N SER A 709 -16.28 -6.11 0.49
CA SER A 709 -16.57 -5.85 1.91
C SER A 709 -17.35 -7.01 2.56
N GLU A 710 -17.37 -7.05 3.89
CA GLU A 710 -18.28 -7.91 4.69
C GLU A 710 -19.74 -7.80 4.27
N LYS A 711 -20.17 -6.60 3.85
CA LYS A 711 -21.56 -6.31 3.45
C LYS A 711 -21.85 -6.70 1.99
N GLY A 712 -20.87 -7.30 1.31
CA GLY A 712 -20.97 -7.74 -0.08
C GLY A 712 -20.75 -6.64 -1.12
N GLU A 713 -20.44 -5.39 -0.72
CA GLU A 713 -20.04 -4.31 -1.64
C GLU A 713 -18.78 -4.72 -2.39
N LEU A 714 -18.78 -4.59 -3.72
CA LEU A 714 -17.64 -4.93 -4.58
C LEU A 714 -16.82 -3.68 -4.89
N GLY A 715 -15.52 -3.76 -4.64
CA GLY A 715 -14.53 -2.77 -5.03
C GLY A 715 -13.38 -3.40 -5.78
N SER A 716 -12.28 -2.67 -5.90
CA SER A 716 -11.05 -3.17 -6.50
C SER A 716 -9.85 -2.59 -5.78
N ILE A 717 -8.79 -3.36 -5.72
CA ILE A 717 -7.48 -2.93 -5.24
C ILE A 717 -6.46 -3.12 -6.35
N THR A 718 -5.42 -2.31 -6.34
CA THR A 718 -4.25 -2.49 -7.19
C THR A 718 -3.08 -2.87 -6.30
N LEU A 719 -2.47 -4.01 -6.60
CA LEU A 719 -1.21 -4.43 -6.03
C LEU A 719 -0.08 -3.92 -6.92
N VAL A 720 0.95 -3.32 -6.35
CA VAL A 720 2.06 -2.76 -7.13
C VAL A 720 3.38 -3.08 -6.42
N GLU A 721 4.41 -3.39 -7.20
CA GLU A 721 5.73 -3.71 -6.64
C GLU A 721 6.22 -2.61 -5.70
N MET A 722 6.70 -3.02 -4.53
CA MET A 722 7.26 -2.12 -3.52
C MET A 722 8.54 -1.48 -4.04
N GLU A 723 8.52 -0.17 -4.32
CA GLU A 723 9.75 0.60 -4.40
C GLU A 723 9.98 1.38 -3.09
N THR A 724 10.98 0.95 -2.32
CA THR A 724 11.51 1.73 -1.21
C THR A 724 12.61 2.66 -1.73
N GLY A 725 12.55 3.94 -1.38
CA GLY A 725 13.58 4.91 -1.78
C GLY A 725 13.50 6.16 -0.92
N HIS A 726 14.66 6.67 -0.51
CA HIS A 726 14.80 7.92 0.23
C HIS A 726 14.61 9.12 -0.70
N GLU A 727 14.00 10.19 -0.19
CA GLU A 727 13.91 11.45 -0.94
C GLU A 727 15.22 12.24 -0.76
N PRO A 728 15.67 13.00 -1.77
CA PRO A 728 16.88 13.82 -1.68
C PRO A 728 16.99 14.71 -0.44
N ILE A 729 15.86 15.18 0.09
CA ILE A 729 15.84 16.02 1.29
C ILE A 729 16.23 15.28 2.57
N ASP A 730 16.04 13.96 2.61
CA ASP A 730 16.31 13.15 3.80
C ASP A 730 17.82 12.95 4.00
N GLU A 731 18.62 13.07 2.93
CA GLU A 731 20.08 13.03 2.97
C GLU A 731 20.71 14.31 3.52
N ARG A 732 19.94 15.41 3.71
CA ARG A 732 20.47 16.73 4.12
C ARG A 732 20.38 16.92 5.63
N GLY A 733 21.49 17.23 6.29
CA GLY A 733 21.52 17.38 7.75
C GLY A 733 20.64 18.52 8.28
N TRP A 734 20.68 19.68 7.63
CA TRP A 734 19.89 20.85 8.04
C TRP A 734 18.37 20.59 8.02
N THR A 735 17.87 19.79 7.09
CA THR A 735 16.42 19.55 6.93
C THR A 735 15.85 18.66 8.04
N PHE A 736 16.72 17.98 8.81
CA PHE A 736 16.32 17.17 9.95
C PHE A 736 15.62 18.02 11.02
N GLN A 737 16.25 19.11 11.46
CA GLN A 737 15.63 19.99 12.44
C GLN A 737 14.41 20.72 11.87
N GLU A 738 14.44 21.09 10.60
CA GLU A 738 13.34 21.81 9.94
C GLU A 738 12.06 20.97 9.94
N ARG A 739 12.19 19.67 9.70
CA ARG A 739 11.10 18.69 9.80
C ARG A 739 10.61 18.57 11.24
N LEU A 740 11.50 18.27 12.19
CA LEU A 740 11.12 17.99 13.59
C LEU A 740 10.51 19.20 14.31
N LEU A 741 10.92 20.42 13.95
CA LEU A 741 10.46 21.65 14.59
C LEU A 741 9.15 22.19 14.00
N SER A 742 8.66 21.59 12.91
CA SER A 742 7.44 22.02 12.22
C SER A 742 6.17 21.42 12.86
N VAL A 743 5.16 22.26 13.09
CA VAL A 743 3.84 21.81 13.60
C VAL A 743 2.99 21.16 12.51
N ARG A 744 3.15 21.62 11.25
CA ARG A 744 2.45 21.11 10.07
C ARG A 744 3.41 21.08 8.89
N ILE A 745 3.38 20.00 8.11
CA ILE A 745 4.24 19.80 6.95
C ILE A 745 3.38 19.48 5.73
N VAL A 746 3.67 20.16 4.62
CA VAL A 746 3.26 19.77 3.27
C VAL A 746 4.52 19.33 2.54
N GLU A 747 4.67 18.03 2.35
CA GLU A 747 5.82 17.41 1.73
C GLU A 747 5.50 17.02 0.28
N PHE A 748 6.32 17.47 -0.66
CA PHE A 748 6.24 17.13 -2.08
C PHE A 748 7.35 16.14 -2.44
N GLY A 749 7.05 14.86 -2.27
CA GLY A 749 7.93 13.75 -2.64
C GLY A 749 7.76 13.27 -4.09
N SER A 750 8.67 12.40 -4.50
CA SER A 750 8.74 11.79 -5.82
C SER A 750 7.56 10.86 -6.07
N ARG A 751 7.00 10.29 -5.01
CA ARG A 751 5.87 9.36 -5.06
C ARG A 751 4.55 9.93 -4.54
N GLN A 752 4.59 10.96 -3.69
CA GLN A 752 3.38 11.51 -3.10
C GLN A 752 3.57 12.91 -2.55
N THR A 753 2.46 13.61 -2.42
CA THR A 753 2.26 14.81 -1.64
C THR A 753 1.69 14.36 -0.31
N ARG A 754 2.41 14.64 0.76
CA ARG A 754 2.07 14.23 2.11
C ARG A 754 1.73 15.46 2.94
N TRP A 755 0.64 15.37 3.68
CA TRP A 755 0.33 16.25 4.79
C TRP A 755 0.59 15.51 6.09
N SER A 756 1.26 16.17 7.03
CA SER A 756 1.36 15.70 8.42
C SER A 756 1.27 16.87 9.38
N CYS A 757 0.76 16.60 10.59
CA CYS A 757 0.75 17.55 11.69
C CYS A 757 1.24 16.88 12.98
N GLN A 758 1.16 17.56 14.12
CA GLN A 758 1.60 17.05 15.43
C GLN A 758 0.42 16.57 16.31
N GLU A 759 -0.76 16.33 15.71
CA GLU A 759 -1.91 15.77 16.43
C GLU A 759 -1.84 14.24 16.39
N PRO A 760 -1.87 13.53 17.52
CA PRO A 760 -1.77 12.06 17.54
C PRO A 760 -2.97 11.38 16.87
N ILE A 761 -2.72 10.26 16.18
CA ILE A 761 -3.78 9.44 15.57
C ILE A 761 -4.46 8.57 16.65
N PRO A 762 -5.80 8.65 16.83
CA PRO A 762 -6.54 7.89 17.87
C PRO A 762 -6.52 6.36 17.71
N SER A 763 -6.20 5.83 16.53
CA SER A 763 -6.24 4.39 16.21
C SER A 763 -4.96 3.61 16.51
N ILE A 764 -3.85 4.30 16.78
CA ILE A 764 -2.53 3.71 17.04
C ILE A 764 -2.24 3.68 18.55
N THR A 765 -3.09 4.30 19.37
CA THR A 765 -2.94 4.40 20.82
C THR A 765 -3.49 3.16 21.54
N GLY A 766 -2.82 2.03 21.37
CA GLY A 766 -2.82 0.92 22.31
C GLY A 766 -1.44 0.80 22.93
N ASN A 767 -1.18 1.51 24.02
CA ASN A 767 0.03 1.45 24.86
C ASN A 767 1.42 1.68 24.21
N ASP A 768 1.55 1.88 22.89
CA ASP A 768 2.85 1.79 22.19
C ASP A 768 3.25 3.07 21.42
N THR A 769 2.89 4.25 21.94
CA THR A 769 3.27 5.54 21.34
C THR A 769 4.30 6.27 22.18
N LEU A 770 5.40 6.59 21.51
CA LEU A 770 6.56 7.18 22.12
C LEU A 770 6.68 8.69 22.03
N TYR A 771 6.51 9.37 23.17
CA TYR A 771 7.08 10.69 23.48
C TYR A 771 7.25 11.68 22.31
N GLY A 772 6.15 11.89 21.58
CA GLY A 772 6.00 13.04 20.72
C GLY A 772 6.70 12.97 19.36
N LEU A 773 7.07 11.78 18.88
CA LEU A 773 7.11 11.49 17.44
C LEU A 773 5.79 10.81 17.07
N ASP A 774 4.67 11.47 17.39
CA ASP A 774 3.36 11.00 17.00
C ASP A 774 3.36 10.89 15.48
N VAL A 775 2.94 9.74 14.95
CA VAL A 775 2.46 9.66 13.57
C VAL A 775 1.24 10.57 13.57
N GLY A 776 1.46 11.85 13.30
CA GLY A 776 0.38 12.79 13.43
C GLY A 776 -0.65 12.53 12.36
N GLU A 777 -1.89 12.98 12.58
CA GLU A 777 -2.93 12.87 11.58
C GLU A 777 -2.42 13.45 10.25
N GLY A 778 -2.37 12.58 9.25
CA GLY A 778 -1.70 12.85 7.99
C GLY A 778 -2.46 12.23 6.82
N ALA A 779 -2.48 12.97 5.71
CA ALA A 779 -3.23 12.63 4.51
C ALA A 779 -2.30 12.66 3.29
N THR A 780 -2.56 11.84 2.28
CA THR A 780 -1.67 11.69 1.13
C THR A 780 -2.44 11.63 -0.18
N ASP A 781 -1.79 12.01 -1.29
CA ASP A 781 -2.31 11.88 -2.66
C ASP A 781 -1.76 10.65 -3.41
N GLY A 782 -1.25 9.67 -2.68
CA GLY A 782 -0.50 8.56 -3.25
C GLY A 782 -0.24 7.49 -2.21
N TRP A 783 0.87 6.78 -2.35
CA TRP A 783 1.27 5.72 -1.42
C TRP A 783 1.43 6.27 -0.02
N ARG A 784 0.42 6.08 0.84
CA ARG A 784 0.55 6.36 2.27
C ARG A 784 1.62 5.41 2.80
N LYS A 785 2.87 5.84 2.74
CA LYS A 785 3.81 5.47 3.79
C LYS A 785 3.06 5.88 5.06
N ILE A 786 2.57 4.92 5.84
CA ILE A 786 2.57 5.13 7.29
C ILE A 786 3.99 5.65 7.56
N ALA A 787 4.18 6.39 8.63
CA ALA A 787 5.40 6.10 9.34
C ALA A 787 5.33 4.59 9.68
N GLU A 788 5.62 3.71 8.68
CA GLU A 788 6.49 2.57 8.82
C GLU A 788 7.31 2.99 9.99
N PRO A 789 7.18 2.29 11.13
CA PRO A 789 8.00 2.52 12.26
C PRO A 789 9.35 3.03 11.73
N ASN A 790 9.94 2.28 10.80
CA ASN A 790 11.11 2.50 9.93
C ASN A 790 11.39 3.84 9.22
N ASP A 791 10.44 4.74 8.96
CA ASP A 791 10.76 6.03 8.31
C ASP A 791 11.34 7.08 9.27
N LEU A 792 11.12 6.86 10.56
CA LEU A 792 11.92 7.40 11.66
C LEU A 792 12.48 6.29 12.58
N ARG A 793 12.03 5.04 12.41
CA ARG A 793 12.28 3.91 13.30
C ARG A 793 12.89 2.72 12.56
N GLN A 794 14.05 2.92 11.90
CA GLN A 794 15.04 1.88 12.17
C GLN A 794 15.24 1.75 13.70
N ASP A 795 14.80 2.72 14.50
CA ASP A 795 14.69 2.61 15.95
C ASP A 795 13.36 3.09 16.57
N SER A 796 12.53 2.12 16.98
CA SER A 796 11.29 2.33 17.70
C SER A 796 11.64 2.46 19.17
N PHE A 797 11.73 3.68 19.70
CA PHE A 797 12.01 3.84 21.12
C PHE A 797 10.75 3.64 21.97
N ASN A 798 10.93 3.16 23.22
CA ASN A 798 9.94 3.08 24.32
C ASN A 798 10.32 4.01 25.52
N TRP A 799 10.54 5.32 25.35
CA TRP A 799 10.41 6.36 26.38
C TRP A 799 9.15 6.10 27.22
N GLY A 800 9.27 6.02 28.54
CA GLY A 800 8.14 5.68 29.41
C GLY A 800 8.22 4.24 29.89
N SER A 801 9.24 4.02 30.73
CA SER A 801 9.54 2.80 31.48
C SER A 801 10.50 1.82 30.79
N CYS A 802 11.58 1.49 31.52
CA CYS A 802 12.57 0.43 31.29
C CYS A 802 13.71 0.63 30.24
N SER A 803 14.85 1.03 30.79
CA SER A 803 16.30 0.75 30.56
C SER A 803 16.88 -0.10 29.40
N LYS A 804 16.18 -0.51 28.33
CA LYS A 804 16.78 -1.44 27.32
C LYS A 804 16.71 -1.01 25.85
N THR A 805 16.46 0.26 25.57
CA THR A 805 16.53 0.86 24.22
C THR A 805 17.49 2.08 24.30
N PRO A 806 18.30 2.43 23.26
CA PRO A 806 19.05 3.68 23.22
C PRO A 806 18.27 4.86 23.77
N SER A 807 18.99 5.79 24.38
CA SER A 807 18.37 7.04 24.81
C SER A 807 17.64 7.65 23.60
N PRO A 808 16.42 8.19 23.78
CA PRO A 808 15.68 8.81 22.68
C PRO A 808 16.44 9.94 21.99
N TRP A 809 17.41 10.54 22.69
CA TRP A 809 18.36 11.47 22.09
C TRP A 809 19.38 10.77 21.18
N GLY A 810 19.96 9.63 21.62
CA GLY A 810 20.85 8.81 20.81
C GLY A 810 20.25 8.44 19.46
N ALA A 811 18.98 8.06 19.43
CA ALA A 811 18.20 7.82 18.20
C ALA A 811 18.26 9.00 17.21
N LEU A 812 18.00 10.21 17.72
CA LEU A 812 17.99 11.42 16.92
C LEU A 812 19.39 11.74 16.40
N VAL A 813 20.41 11.48 17.21
CA VAL A 813 21.82 11.64 16.83
C VAL A 813 22.17 10.64 15.71
N ASP A 814 21.78 9.38 15.82
CA ASP A 814 22.08 8.36 14.81
C ASP A 814 21.47 8.73 13.45
N ILE A 815 20.17 9.09 13.42
CA ILE A 815 19.48 9.53 12.20
C ILE A 815 20.07 10.83 11.65
N TYR A 816 20.46 11.75 12.51
CA TYR A 816 21.04 13.02 12.08
C TYR A 816 22.43 12.85 11.49
N THR A 817 23.27 12.04 12.13
CA THR A 817 24.69 11.90 11.77
C THR A 817 24.92 11.06 10.53
N SER A 818 23.96 10.22 10.14
CA SER A 818 23.92 9.56 8.82
C SER A 818 23.61 10.51 7.65
N ARG A 819 23.23 11.77 7.93
CA ARG A 819 22.95 12.78 6.90
C ARG A 819 24.18 13.58 6.53
N THR A 820 24.15 14.12 5.31
CA THR A 820 25.23 14.92 4.75
C THR A 820 25.08 16.41 5.08
N LEU A 821 26.20 17.04 5.42
CA LEU A 821 26.32 18.50 5.59
C LEU A 821 27.25 19.07 4.53
N SER A 822 26.89 20.23 3.96
CA SER A 822 27.77 20.93 3.01
C SER A 822 29.04 21.46 3.69
N PHE A 823 28.92 21.86 4.95
CA PHE A 823 30.04 22.23 5.82
C PHE A 823 29.88 21.48 7.14
N ASN A 824 30.78 20.54 7.42
CA ASN A 824 30.70 19.75 8.66
C ASN A 824 30.85 20.60 9.93
N THR A 825 31.37 21.82 9.84
CA THR A 825 31.39 22.79 10.95
C THR A 825 29.99 23.16 11.44
N ASP A 826 28.96 22.99 10.62
CA ASP A 826 27.57 23.28 10.98
C ASP A 826 26.94 22.19 11.86
N ARG A 827 27.68 21.12 12.18
CA ARG A 827 27.14 19.91 12.81
C ARG A 827 26.44 20.17 14.15
N ALA A 828 26.95 21.06 15.00
CA ALA A 828 26.28 21.43 16.23
C ALA A 828 25.08 22.35 15.96
N LEU A 829 25.26 23.35 15.11
CA LEU A 829 24.23 24.33 14.77
C LEU A 829 22.98 23.69 14.13
N ALA A 830 23.16 22.72 13.23
CA ALA A 830 22.06 22.05 12.54
C ALA A 830 21.22 21.12 13.43
N MET A 831 21.67 20.82 14.65
CA MET A 831 20.92 20.06 15.67
C MET A 831 20.46 20.94 16.85
N SER A 832 21.04 22.14 17.01
CA SER A 832 20.86 23.01 18.17
C SER A 832 19.39 23.31 18.51
N GLY A 833 18.53 23.46 17.50
CA GLY A 833 17.12 23.72 17.70
C GLY A 833 16.34 22.53 18.27
N VAL A 834 16.69 21.32 17.87
CA VAL A 834 16.14 20.07 18.42
C VAL A 834 16.62 19.88 19.86
N ALA A 835 17.91 20.15 20.11
CA ALA A 835 18.48 20.14 21.46
C ALA A 835 17.74 21.13 22.39
N GLU A 836 17.45 22.35 21.95
CA GLU A 836 16.70 23.32 22.76
C GLU A 836 15.33 22.78 23.17
N ARG A 837 14.57 22.22 22.22
CA ARG A 837 13.26 21.61 22.52
C ARG A 837 13.39 20.43 23.48
N PHE A 838 14.40 19.59 23.29
CA PHE A 838 14.66 18.45 24.18
C PHE A 838 15.00 18.90 25.60
N ALA A 839 15.80 19.96 25.76
CA ALA A 839 16.12 20.54 27.07
C ALA A 839 14.88 21.07 27.78
N VAL A 840 13.98 21.74 27.05
CA VAL A 840 12.72 22.24 27.62
C VAL A 840 11.83 21.09 28.10
N LEU A 841 11.77 19.99 27.35
CA LEU A 841 10.94 18.83 27.67
C LEU A 841 11.50 18.00 28.84
N THR A 842 12.81 17.78 28.88
CA THR A 842 13.45 16.93 29.91
C THR A 842 13.86 17.70 31.16
N GLY A 843 14.05 19.01 31.05
CA GLY A 843 14.68 19.83 32.08
C GLY A 843 16.13 19.40 32.37
N ASP A 844 16.80 18.77 31.41
CA ASP A 844 18.20 18.35 31.54
C ASP A 844 19.19 19.40 31.02
N GLU A 845 20.43 19.31 31.49
CA GLU A 845 21.53 20.20 31.14
C GLU A 845 22.28 19.64 29.93
N TYR A 846 22.31 20.44 28.86
CA TYR A 846 22.99 20.11 27.61
C TYR A 846 24.50 20.35 27.71
N ALA A 847 25.29 19.41 27.20
CA ALA A 847 26.74 19.52 27.14
C ALA A 847 27.27 18.95 25.83
N ALA A 848 27.57 19.84 24.87
CA ALA A 848 28.22 19.52 23.60
C ALA A 848 27.62 18.29 22.89
N GLY A 849 26.31 18.27 22.66
CA GLY A 849 25.65 17.15 21.97
C GLY A 849 25.22 15.99 22.88
N LEU A 850 25.52 16.03 24.18
CA LEU A 850 25.11 15.01 25.15
C LEU A 850 24.32 15.61 26.32
N TRP A 851 23.64 14.78 27.10
CA TRP A 851 22.85 15.20 28.26
C TRP A 851 23.44 14.76 29.59
N LYS A 852 23.41 15.65 30.59
CA LYS A 852 24.09 15.41 31.87
C LYS A 852 23.51 14.27 32.70
N ARG A 853 22.18 14.02 32.68
CA ARG A 853 21.58 12.90 33.45
C ARG A 853 21.93 11.54 32.86
N SER A 854 21.97 11.43 31.53
CA SER A 854 22.23 10.19 30.77
C SER A 854 23.65 10.08 30.22
N ILE A 855 24.55 10.97 30.65
CA ILE A 855 25.91 11.09 30.11
C ILE A 855 26.70 9.77 30.14
N ARG A 856 26.46 8.89 31.11
CA ARG A 856 27.20 7.61 31.22
C ARG A 856 26.91 6.68 30.05
N ASP A 857 25.66 6.60 29.62
CA ASP A 857 25.25 5.82 28.44
C ASP A 857 25.61 6.56 27.16
N GLU A 858 25.36 7.87 27.13
CA GLU A 858 25.61 8.67 25.94
C GLU A 858 27.10 8.80 25.60
N LEU A 859 28.01 8.53 26.53
CA LEU A 859 29.44 8.41 26.25
C LEU A 859 29.81 7.14 25.47
N LEU A 860 28.92 6.16 25.34
CA LEU A 860 29.21 4.88 24.69
C LEU A 860 28.87 4.86 23.18
N TRP A 861 28.57 6.02 22.57
CA TRP A 861 28.37 6.11 21.12
C TRP A 861 29.56 5.52 20.35
N ARG A 862 29.35 4.89 19.19
CA ARG A 862 30.41 4.28 18.36
C ARG A 862 30.30 4.65 16.89
N VAL A 863 31.39 4.49 16.13
CA VAL A 863 31.43 4.66 14.66
C VAL A 863 31.44 3.29 13.99
N GLU A 864 30.59 3.10 12.97
CA GLU A 864 30.52 1.87 12.17
C GLU A 864 31.83 1.64 11.40
N GLN A 865 32.17 0.36 11.15
CA GLN A 865 33.50 -0.05 10.66
C GLN A 865 33.93 0.64 9.36
N ASP A 866 32.98 0.84 8.43
CA ASP A 866 33.27 1.35 7.09
C ASP A 866 33.50 2.87 7.02
N GLU A 867 33.21 3.61 8.10
CA GLU A 867 33.26 5.08 8.12
C GLU A 867 34.42 5.67 8.95
N ARG A 868 35.36 4.83 9.40
CA ARG A 868 36.37 5.17 10.44
C ARG A 868 37.56 6.03 10.00
N ARG A 869 37.41 6.94 9.02
CA ARG A 869 38.52 7.79 8.52
C ARG A 869 38.23 9.30 8.52
N ASN A 870 37.22 9.76 9.28
CA ASN A 870 36.67 11.09 9.13
C ASN A 870 36.65 11.93 10.43
N ARG A 871 37.76 11.98 11.20
CA ARG A 871 37.89 13.03 12.23
C ARG A 871 38.17 14.38 11.58
N ALA A 872 37.51 15.44 12.07
CA ALA A 872 37.74 16.78 11.56
C ALA A 872 39.14 17.31 11.90
N ALA A 873 39.82 17.88 10.91
CA ALA A 873 41.10 18.56 11.10
C ALA A 873 40.98 19.86 11.92
N ALA A 874 39.80 20.51 11.88
CA ALA A 874 39.47 21.67 12.67
C ALA A 874 38.66 21.26 13.92
N TYR A 875 38.81 22.01 15.01
CA TYR A 875 38.04 21.78 16.23
C TYR A 875 36.54 22.01 15.97
N GLN A 876 35.72 21.01 16.25
CA GLN A 876 34.25 21.06 16.17
C GLN A 876 33.57 20.75 17.51
N GLY A 877 34.29 20.11 18.44
CA GLY A 877 33.78 19.76 19.75
C GLY A 877 34.80 18.96 20.56
N PRO A 878 34.54 18.74 21.85
CA PRO A 878 35.41 17.95 22.73
C PRO A 878 35.46 16.48 22.31
N SER A 879 36.54 15.75 22.61
CA SER A 879 36.73 14.38 22.08
C SER A 879 35.71 13.37 22.58
N TRP A 880 35.08 13.63 23.73
CA TRP A 880 34.02 12.80 24.29
C TRP A 880 32.64 13.03 23.63
N SER A 881 32.50 14.07 22.81
CA SER A 881 31.29 14.37 22.05
C SER A 881 31.36 13.79 20.63
N TRP A 882 30.21 13.35 20.13
CA TRP A 882 30.05 12.95 18.72
C TRP A 882 30.22 14.11 17.73
N PHE A 883 30.28 15.37 18.20
CA PHE A 883 30.69 16.52 17.39
C PHE A 883 32.13 16.42 16.89
N ALA A 884 32.97 15.63 17.55
CA ALA A 884 34.38 15.55 17.21
C ALA A 884 34.67 14.68 15.98
N VAL A 885 33.68 14.00 15.41
CA VAL A 885 33.79 13.14 14.22
C VAL A 885 32.77 13.54 13.15
N ASN A 886 33.11 13.37 11.87
CA ASN A 886 32.21 13.66 10.74
C ASN A 886 31.48 12.41 10.21
N SER A 887 31.69 11.25 10.82
CA SER A 887 31.02 9.99 10.47
C SER A 887 29.61 9.91 11.06
N SER A 888 28.81 8.97 10.56
CA SER A 888 27.64 8.47 11.26
C SER A 888 28.05 7.85 12.60
N VAL A 889 27.25 8.08 13.64
CA VAL A 889 27.46 7.46 14.94
C VAL A 889 26.25 6.59 15.29
N ARG A 890 26.49 5.60 16.15
CA ARG A 890 25.45 4.75 16.74
C ARG A 890 25.45 4.90 18.24
N ALA A 891 24.29 5.12 18.84
CA ALA A 891 24.12 5.04 20.27
C ALA A 891 24.28 3.59 20.74
N TYR A 892 24.83 3.40 21.95
CA TYR A 892 24.99 2.04 22.49
C TYR A 892 23.62 1.47 22.90
N VAL A 893 23.31 0.26 22.41
CA VAL A 893 22.19 -0.57 22.83
C VAL A 893 22.77 -1.76 23.61
N ALA A 894 22.21 -2.12 24.76
CA ALA A 894 22.64 -3.29 25.54
C ALA A 894 22.27 -4.64 24.92
N LEU A 895 22.04 -4.71 23.61
CA LEU A 895 21.65 -5.91 22.89
C LEU A 895 22.86 -6.35 22.07
N GLY A 896 23.43 -7.49 22.44
CA GLY A 896 24.57 -8.08 21.74
C GLY A 896 24.34 -8.10 20.24
N ASP A 897 25.39 -7.74 19.51
CA ASP A 897 25.43 -7.78 18.06
C ASP A 897 25.18 -9.23 17.60
N GLY A 898 23.91 -9.63 17.44
CA GLY A 898 23.52 -10.87 16.77
C GLY A 898 22.57 -11.86 17.44
N TRP A 899 21.58 -11.49 18.28
CA TRP A 899 20.40 -12.35 18.50
C TRP A 899 19.15 -11.49 18.75
N GLU A 900 18.05 -11.84 18.08
CA GLU A 900 16.76 -11.15 18.20
C GLU A 900 16.24 -11.14 19.63
N ILE A 901 15.54 -10.08 20.01
CA ILE A 901 14.61 -10.09 21.14
C ILE A 901 13.49 -11.09 20.78
N PRO A 902 13.30 -12.21 21.50
CA PRO A 902 12.03 -12.91 21.43
C PRO A 902 11.02 -12.00 22.12
N THR A 903 10.11 -11.40 21.34
CA THR A 903 8.92 -10.74 21.89
C THR A 903 7.99 -11.81 22.47
N PHE A 904 8.35 -12.36 23.63
CA PHE A 904 7.43 -13.03 24.52
C PHE A 904 7.07 -12.03 25.62
N GLU A 905 5.79 -11.67 25.72
CA GLU A 905 5.24 -10.99 26.89
C GLU A 905 5.29 -11.95 28.09
N GLY A 906 6.47 -12.08 28.67
CA GLY A 906 6.69 -12.49 30.04
C GLY A 906 7.73 -11.53 30.58
N ASP A 907 7.46 -10.87 31.71
CA ASP A 907 8.31 -9.86 32.36
C ASP A 907 9.82 -10.06 32.07
N VAL A 908 10.37 -9.31 31.09
CA VAL A 908 11.80 -9.30 30.78
C VAL A 908 12.52 -8.33 31.73
N THR A 909 12.40 -8.58 33.03
CA THR A 909 12.92 -7.71 34.10
C THR A 909 14.39 -7.96 34.49
N ASP A 910 15.07 -8.97 33.93
CA ASP A 910 16.23 -9.55 34.63
C ASP A 910 17.64 -9.15 34.14
N ALA A 911 17.79 -8.12 33.28
CA ALA A 911 19.13 -7.62 32.97
C ALA A 911 19.57 -6.62 34.04
N THR A 912 20.67 -6.89 34.73
CA THR A 912 21.21 -6.01 35.78
C THR A 912 22.30 -5.11 35.19
N GLU A 913 22.13 -3.79 35.30
CA GLU A 913 23.14 -2.80 34.88
C GLU A 913 23.79 -2.15 36.11
N VAL A 914 25.13 -2.04 36.10
CA VAL A 914 25.90 -1.38 37.17
C VAL A 914 26.89 -0.39 36.57
N TYR A 915 26.80 0.88 36.98
CA TYR A 915 27.75 1.92 36.61
C TYR A 915 28.96 1.94 37.54
N HIS A 916 30.15 1.95 36.96
CA HIS A 916 31.43 1.98 37.68
C HIS A 916 32.21 3.28 37.49
N ALA A 917 31.80 4.13 36.55
CA ALA A 917 32.28 5.52 36.44
C ALA A 917 31.26 6.52 37.00
N GLU A 918 31.74 7.41 37.86
CA GLU A 918 30.97 8.55 38.37
C GLU A 918 31.35 9.83 37.63
N VAL A 919 30.35 10.60 37.19
CA VAL A 919 30.57 11.91 36.55
C VAL A 919 30.65 12.97 37.63
N VAL A 920 31.83 13.55 37.80
CA VAL A 920 32.11 14.56 38.83
C VAL A 920 31.76 15.96 38.34
N SER A 921 32.13 16.28 37.10
CA SER A 921 31.77 17.56 36.48
C SER A 921 31.86 17.46 34.96
N ILE A 922 30.97 18.17 34.27
CA ILE A 922 30.99 18.37 32.83
C ILE A 922 30.91 19.88 32.55
N SER A 923 31.73 20.37 31.63
CA SER A 923 31.68 21.76 31.16
C SER A 923 31.82 21.81 29.65
N ALA A 924 31.01 22.65 29.01
CA ALA A 924 31.11 22.99 27.60
C ALA A 924 30.50 24.40 27.44
N GLU A 925 31.33 25.41 27.20
CA GLU A 925 30.84 26.77 27.02
C GLU A 925 30.52 27.02 25.53
N PRO A 926 29.34 27.56 25.20
CA PRO A 926 29.00 27.88 23.82
C PRO A 926 29.87 29.02 23.30
N VAL A 927 30.22 28.99 22.02
CA VAL A 927 30.92 30.09 21.32
C VAL A 927 30.09 31.37 21.37
N ASN A 928 28.78 31.26 21.20
CA ASN A 928 27.84 32.38 21.29
C ASN A 928 26.81 32.13 22.41
N LYS A 929 26.75 33.04 23.39
CA LYS A 929 25.82 32.93 24.53
C LYS A 929 24.33 32.96 24.12
N ASN A 930 24.02 33.51 22.96
CA ASN A 930 22.66 33.54 22.41
C ASN A 930 22.31 32.26 21.65
N ALA A 931 23.27 31.35 21.45
CA ALA A 931 23.07 30.03 20.84
C ALA A 931 23.66 28.93 21.75
N PRO A 932 23.08 28.69 22.94
CA PRO A 932 23.67 27.84 23.98
C PRO A 932 23.77 26.35 23.62
N TYR A 933 23.04 25.91 22.60
CA TYR A 933 23.03 24.52 22.11
C TYR A 933 23.87 24.33 20.83
N GLY A 934 24.60 25.35 20.39
CA GLY A 934 25.42 25.33 19.17
C GLY A 934 26.88 24.98 19.44
N ASP A 935 27.78 25.60 18.67
CA ASP A 935 29.22 25.35 18.74
C ASP A 935 29.80 25.61 20.14
N VAL A 936 30.80 24.82 20.51
CA VAL A 936 31.48 24.87 21.82
C VAL A 936 32.88 25.48 21.68
N ARG A 937 33.33 26.25 22.68
CA ARG A 937 34.68 26.82 22.68
C ARG A 937 35.75 25.76 22.91
N GLY A 938 36.82 25.81 22.13
CA GLY A 938 37.94 24.85 22.13
C GLY A 938 38.65 24.63 23.47
N ASP A 939 38.58 25.59 24.39
CA ASP A 939 39.22 25.55 25.70
C ASP A 939 38.28 25.16 26.86
N SER A 940 36.99 24.94 26.56
CA SER A 940 35.92 24.82 27.55
C SER A 940 35.37 23.40 27.76
N GLY A 941 35.47 22.54 26.73
CA GLY A 941 35.01 21.16 26.75
C GLY A 941 35.83 20.31 27.71
N ARG A 942 35.28 19.97 28.88
CA ARG A 942 35.97 19.14 29.89
C ARG A 942 34.98 18.21 30.57
N LEU A 943 35.37 16.95 30.67
CA LEU A 943 34.62 15.92 31.38
C LEU A 943 35.52 15.31 32.46
N ARG A 944 35.10 15.43 33.73
CA ARG A 944 35.77 14.78 34.85
C ARG A 944 35.00 13.57 35.31
N LEU A 945 35.68 12.43 35.28
CA LEU A 945 35.16 11.16 35.74
C LEU A 945 35.99 10.64 36.92
N HIS A 946 35.33 9.93 37.81
CA HIS A 946 35.97 9.11 38.83
C HIS A 946 35.69 7.65 38.47
N GLY A 947 36.71 6.92 38.03
CA GLY A 947 36.52 5.58 37.47
C GLY A 947 37.81 4.76 37.40
N ARG A 948 37.65 3.49 37.04
CA ARG A 948 38.73 2.48 37.02
C ARG A 948 39.41 2.45 35.66
N LEU A 949 40.72 2.59 35.65
CA LEU A 949 41.51 2.79 34.43
C LEU A 949 42.60 1.73 34.31
N ALA A 950 42.56 0.94 33.25
CA ALA A 950 43.54 -0.10 32.94
C ALA A 950 44.44 0.32 31.78
N ALA A 951 45.68 -0.20 31.73
CA ALA A 951 46.55 0.00 30.58
C ALA A 951 46.05 -0.87 29.41
N ALA A 952 46.00 -0.30 28.21
CA ALA A 952 45.60 -1.00 26.99
C ALA A 952 46.74 -0.96 25.95
N THR A 953 46.94 -2.07 25.24
CA THR A 953 47.98 -2.23 24.23
C THR A 953 47.36 -2.64 22.90
N LEU A 954 47.73 -1.96 21.82
CA LEU A 954 47.31 -2.34 20.48
C LEU A 954 48.06 -3.59 20.00
N ILE A 955 47.33 -4.62 19.58
CA ILE A 955 47.87 -5.85 19.00
C ILE A 955 47.52 -5.92 17.50
N ASN A 956 48.51 -6.25 16.68
CA ASN A 956 48.29 -6.57 15.27
C ASN A 956 47.95 -8.05 15.11
N HIS A 957 46.75 -8.38 14.64
CA HIS A 957 46.43 -9.71 14.13
C HIS A 957 46.83 -9.80 12.65
N PRO A 958 47.81 -10.62 12.25
CA PRO A 958 48.08 -10.90 10.85
C PRO A 958 47.09 -11.98 10.37
N THR A 959 45.88 -11.61 9.95
CA THR A 959 44.99 -12.55 9.28
C THR A 959 45.45 -12.73 7.84
N GLY A 960 45.97 -13.92 7.54
CA GLY A 960 46.30 -14.34 6.18
C GLY A 960 45.07 -14.88 5.47
N ASP A 961 44.16 -14.01 5.02
CA ASP A 961 43.44 -14.20 3.76
C ASP A 961 42.70 -12.91 3.39
N SER A 962 42.68 -12.58 2.10
CA SER A 962 42.16 -11.31 1.60
C SER A 962 40.63 -11.26 1.69
N ARG A 963 40.06 -10.35 2.51
CA ARG A 963 39.07 -9.35 2.05
C ARG A 963 38.60 -8.28 3.05
N ASP A 964 38.85 -8.35 4.35
CA ASP A 964 38.39 -7.32 5.30
C ASP A 964 39.54 -6.74 6.15
N ASP A 965 39.42 -5.45 6.50
CA ASP A 965 40.40 -4.57 7.17
C ASP A 965 41.09 -5.23 8.39
N PRO A 966 42.36 -4.91 8.74
CA PRO A 966 42.98 -5.47 9.95
C PRO A 966 42.18 -5.03 11.18
N GLU A 967 41.59 -5.99 11.89
CA GLU A 967 41.02 -5.75 13.21
C GLU A 967 42.14 -5.26 14.14
N ASN A 968 42.19 -3.96 14.37
CA ASN A 968 43.03 -3.35 15.40
C ASN A 968 42.47 -3.77 16.77
N VAL A 969 42.86 -4.96 17.24
CA VAL A 969 42.43 -5.50 18.53
C VAL A 969 43.27 -4.88 19.64
N PHE A 970 42.62 -4.31 20.66
CA PHE A 970 43.30 -3.90 21.89
C PHE A 970 43.28 -5.04 22.89
N ASP A 971 44.41 -5.27 23.53
CA ASP A 971 44.53 -6.16 24.69
C ASP A 971 44.69 -5.32 25.95
N MET A 972 43.98 -5.71 27.01
CA MET A 972 43.96 -5.01 28.29
C MET A 972 44.94 -5.69 29.25
N ALA A 973 45.93 -4.94 29.74
CA ALA A 973 46.93 -5.48 30.64
C ALA A 973 46.34 -5.72 32.04
N SER A 974 46.43 -6.95 32.53
CA SER A 974 46.06 -7.29 33.91
C SER A 974 46.88 -6.48 34.93
N PRO A 975 46.24 -5.89 35.96
CA PRO A 975 46.96 -5.14 36.99
C PRO A 975 47.88 -6.07 37.81
N PRO A 976 49.05 -5.60 38.30
CA PRO A 976 49.98 -6.43 39.07
C PRO A 976 49.40 -7.07 40.34
N SER A 977 48.33 -6.48 40.89
CA SER A 977 47.61 -6.95 42.08
C SER A 977 46.75 -8.19 41.85
N SER A 978 46.42 -8.55 40.60
CA SER A 978 45.60 -9.73 40.29
C SER A 978 46.37 -11.05 40.44
N GLN A 979 47.71 -11.02 40.43
CA GLN A 979 48.55 -12.21 40.57
C GLN A 979 48.33 -12.91 41.92
N GLY A 980 48.17 -12.15 43.01
CA GLY A 980 47.89 -12.70 44.34
C GLY A 980 46.49 -13.32 44.49
N VAL A 981 45.56 -12.99 43.59
CA VAL A 981 44.20 -13.55 43.55
C VAL A 981 44.18 -14.85 42.77
N LEU A 982 44.93 -14.93 41.66
CA LEU A 982 45.21 -16.19 40.95
C LEU A 982 45.86 -17.22 41.88
N ASP A 983 46.76 -16.77 42.77
CA ASP A 983 47.40 -17.62 43.79
C ASP A 983 46.45 -18.04 44.93
N SER A 984 45.30 -17.34 45.11
CA SER A 984 44.30 -17.62 46.16
C SER A 984 43.20 -18.60 45.75
N GLY A 985 43.20 -19.05 44.49
CA GLY A 985 42.21 -19.98 43.94
C GLY A 985 40.91 -19.35 43.43
N ALA A 986 40.80 -18.02 43.42
CA ALA A 986 39.69 -17.31 42.79
C ALA A 986 39.83 -17.31 41.25
N LYS A 987 38.73 -17.54 40.53
CA LYS A 987 38.71 -17.56 39.07
C LYS A 987 38.64 -16.12 38.53
N LEU A 988 39.64 -15.71 37.76
CA LEU A 988 39.57 -14.49 36.96
C LEU A 988 38.83 -14.83 35.65
N MET A 989 37.77 -14.11 35.32
CA MET A 989 37.05 -14.34 34.06
C MET A 989 37.99 -14.08 32.86
N SER A 990 37.97 -14.99 31.89
CA SER A 990 38.85 -14.96 30.71
C SER A 990 38.50 -13.77 29.82
N THR A 991 39.51 -13.03 29.34
CA THR A 991 39.34 -11.85 28.47
C THR A 991 39.38 -12.20 26.98
N ARG A 992 38.89 -13.41 26.61
CA ARG A 992 38.74 -13.75 25.19
C ARG A 992 37.55 -12.95 24.65
N ASN A 993 37.71 -12.35 23.48
CA ASN A 993 36.68 -11.54 22.77
C ASN A 993 36.52 -10.10 23.30
N ILE A 994 37.55 -9.25 23.12
CA ILE A 994 37.40 -7.80 23.24
C ILE A 994 37.06 -7.23 21.87
N SER A 995 35.86 -6.69 21.69
CA SER A 995 35.49 -5.90 20.52
C SER A 995 35.85 -4.43 20.75
N CYS A 996 36.57 -3.83 19.81
CA CYS A 996 37.00 -2.43 19.88
C CYS A 996 36.39 -1.62 18.74
N HIS A 997 35.84 -0.45 19.08
CA HIS A 997 35.27 0.49 18.12
C HIS A 997 36.02 1.82 18.20
N LEU A 998 36.97 2.02 17.29
CA LEU A 998 37.73 3.26 17.20
C LEU A 998 36.89 4.37 16.56
N ASP A 999 37.00 5.58 17.13
CA ASP A 999 36.34 6.78 16.59
C ASP A 999 36.95 7.17 15.22
N CYS A 1000 38.26 6.93 15.03
CA CYS A 1000 38.99 7.19 13.78
C CYS A 1000 40.29 6.38 13.71
N LEU A 1001 40.52 5.67 12.60
CA LEU A 1001 41.70 4.80 12.40
C LEU A 1001 43.01 5.58 12.32
N ASP A 1002 42.99 6.79 11.75
CA ASP A 1002 44.20 7.60 11.55
C ASP A 1002 44.82 8.14 12.85
N GLU A 1003 44.12 8.01 13.99
CA GLU A 1003 44.59 8.51 15.29
C GLU A 1003 45.43 7.48 16.07
N VAL A 1004 45.43 6.23 15.61
CA VAL A 1004 46.14 5.14 16.24
C VAL A 1004 47.30 4.74 15.33
N ASP A 1005 48.54 4.98 15.79
CA ASP A 1005 49.73 4.61 15.02
C ASP A 1005 49.99 3.09 15.13
N VAL A 1006 49.49 2.35 14.12
CA VAL A 1006 49.67 0.89 13.97
C VAL A 1006 51.15 0.48 13.91
N LYS A 1007 52.06 1.39 13.52
CA LYS A 1007 53.51 1.12 13.47
C LYS A 1007 54.20 1.26 14.84
N SER A 1008 53.52 1.83 15.83
CA SER A 1008 54.00 2.00 17.20
C SER A 1008 53.57 0.89 18.16
N ALA A 1009 53.00 -0.20 17.63
CA ALA A 1009 52.56 -1.39 18.35
C ALA A 1009 53.61 -1.83 19.40
N GLY A 1010 53.21 -1.87 20.67
CA GLY A 1010 54.08 -2.20 21.81
C GLY A 1010 54.70 -1.02 22.57
N SER A 1011 54.50 0.24 22.17
CA SER A 1011 54.88 1.40 22.99
C SER A 1011 53.70 1.88 23.85
N GLY A 1012 53.54 1.23 25.01
CA GLY A 1012 52.43 1.44 25.96
C GLY A 1012 52.11 2.91 26.22
N GLY A 1013 50.85 3.26 25.98
CA GLY A 1013 50.33 4.60 26.17
C GLY A 1013 48.81 4.72 26.20
N TYR A 1014 48.01 3.72 25.79
CA TYR A 1014 46.55 3.82 25.81
C TYR A 1014 45.96 3.31 27.13
N MET A 1015 44.75 3.77 27.45
CA MET A 1015 44.04 3.37 28.65
C MET A 1015 42.61 2.95 28.33
N ALA A 1016 42.10 1.95 29.05
CA ALA A 1016 40.72 1.50 29.02
C ALA A 1016 40.00 1.93 30.30
N LEU A 1017 38.95 2.72 30.19
CA LEU A 1017 38.13 3.21 31.30
C LEU A 1017 36.81 2.45 31.36
N GLU A 1018 36.55 1.75 32.45
CA GLU A 1018 35.28 1.07 32.69
C GLU A 1018 34.15 2.09 32.97
N ILE A 1019 33.06 2.02 32.20
CA ILE A 1019 31.88 2.89 32.39
C ILE A 1019 30.75 2.12 33.07
N LYS A 1020 30.32 1.01 32.47
CA LYS A 1020 29.23 0.17 33.01
C LYS A 1020 29.43 -1.31 32.72
N ARG A 1021 28.76 -2.15 33.51
CA ARG A 1021 28.60 -3.58 33.29
C ARG A 1021 27.13 -3.92 33.09
N VAL A 1022 26.86 -4.83 32.17
CA VAL A 1022 25.50 -5.32 31.85
C VAL A 1022 25.50 -6.83 32.01
N ARG A 1023 24.49 -7.38 32.70
CA ARG A 1023 24.29 -8.84 32.79
C ARG A 1023 23.14 -9.28 31.89
N GLY A 1024 23.43 -10.15 30.93
CA GLY A 1024 22.44 -10.70 29.99
C GLY A 1024 21.72 -11.94 30.51
N TYR A 1025 20.81 -12.51 29.68
CA TYR A 1025 20.05 -13.73 30.01
C TYR A 1025 20.93 -14.98 30.15
N SER A 1026 22.09 -15.05 29.49
CA SER A 1026 23.05 -16.15 29.62
C SER A 1026 23.79 -16.15 30.97
N ALA A 1027 23.51 -15.18 31.85
CA ALA A 1027 24.18 -14.92 33.12
C ALA A 1027 25.63 -14.39 32.99
N ASP A 1028 26.14 -14.23 31.77
CA ASP A 1028 27.43 -13.60 31.47
C ASP A 1028 27.37 -12.07 31.62
N TRP A 1029 28.50 -11.49 32.01
CA TRP A 1029 28.67 -10.05 32.18
C TRP A 1029 29.39 -9.45 30.99
N THR A 1030 28.85 -8.35 30.45
CA THR A 1030 29.51 -7.54 29.43
C THR A 1030 29.98 -6.23 30.04
N ILE A 1031 31.26 -5.91 29.86
CA ILE A 1031 31.84 -4.63 30.30
C ILE A 1031 31.91 -3.67 29.13
N LEU A 1032 31.50 -2.44 29.37
CA LEU A 1032 31.49 -1.37 28.40
C LEU A 1032 32.31 -0.20 28.91
N GLY A 1033 33.14 0.35 28.03
CA GLY A 1033 34.03 1.42 28.42
C GLY A 1033 34.61 2.24 27.28
N LEU A 1034 35.47 3.18 27.66
CA LEU A 1034 36.13 4.12 26.75
C LEU A 1034 37.59 3.72 26.52
N LEU A 1035 38.05 3.87 25.29
CA LEU A 1035 39.46 3.85 24.94
C LEU A 1035 40.00 5.28 24.92
N LEU A 1036 41.09 5.50 25.66
CA LEU A 1036 41.65 6.82 25.95
C LEU A 1036 43.14 6.90 25.57
N GLN A 1037 43.57 8.08 25.10
CA GLN A 1037 44.95 8.43 24.81
C GLN A 1037 45.42 9.61 25.70
N PRO A 1038 46.56 9.51 26.40
CA PRO A 1038 47.11 10.58 27.21
C PRO A 1038 47.47 11.82 26.38
N VAL A 1039 47.13 13.00 26.91
CA VAL A 1039 47.42 14.28 26.23
C VAL A 1039 48.65 14.94 26.87
N LYS A 1040 49.67 15.26 26.04
CA LYS A 1040 50.81 16.09 26.48
C LYS A 1040 50.42 17.57 26.42
N MET A 1041 50.05 18.16 27.55
CA MET A 1041 49.77 19.60 27.66
C MET A 1041 51.06 20.41 27.52
N ASN A 1042 51.12 21.33 26.55
CA ASN A 1042 52.22 22.29 26.42
C ASN A 1042 52.16 23.29 27.58
N GLY A 1043 53.09 23.17 28.54
CA GLY A 1043 53.23 24.14 29.64
C GLY A 1043 52.97 23.62 31.05
N GLY A 1044 53.26 22.34 31.34
CA GLY A 1044 53.54 21.88 32.71
C GLY A 1044 52.34 21.84 33.67
N SER A 1045 52.00 20.62 34.08
CA SER A 1045 50.91 20.23 34.99
C SER A 1045 49.51 20.34 34.39
N SER A 1046 48.80 19.21 34.38
CA SER A 1046 47.35 19.23 34.45
C SER A 1046 46.95 20.15 35.59
N LEU A 1047 45.94 20.99 35.39
CA LEU A 1047 45.35 21.77 36.47
C LEU A 1047 45.01 20.81 37.62
N ASN A 1048 45.81 20.85 38.70
CA ASN A 1048 45.69 20.05 39.93
C ASN A 1048 46.17 18.58 39.89
N GLY A 1049 47.04 18.18 38.95
CA GLY A 1049 47.67 16.84 39.01
C GLY A 1049 46.76 15.66 38.60
N VAL A 1050 45.58 15.94 38.04
CA VAL A 1050 44.66 14.94 37.47
C VAL A 1050 45.16 14.51 36.08
N PRO A 1051 45.27 13.21 35.76
CA PRO A 1051 45.66 12.75 34.43
C PRO A 1051 44.65 13.19 33.34
N ALA A 1052 45.18 13.70 32.22
CA ALA A 1052 44.42 14.25 31.10
C ALA A 1052 44.46 13.33 29.88
N TYR A 1053 43.29 13.04 29.30
CA TYR A 1053 43.13 12.15 28.17
C TYR A 1053 42.26 12.74 27.07
N LYS A 1054 42.37 12.14 25.90
CA LYS A 1054 41.48 12.29 24.74
C LYS A 1054 40.80 10.94 24.51
N ARG A 1055 39.50 10.95 24.21
CA ARG A 1055 38.78 9.75 23.78
C ARG A 1055 39.15 9.40 22.34
N ILE A 1056 39.39 8.11 22.09
CA ILE A 1056 39.73 7.57 20.78
C ILE A 1056 38.81 6.41 20.34
N GLY A 1057 37.91 5.95 21.20
CA GLY A 1057 36.95 4.88 20.88
C GLY A 1057 36.25 4.33 22.10
N THR A 1058 35.54 3.23 21.89
CA THR A 1058 34.89 2.42 22.92
C THR A 1058 35.36 0.97 22.83
N PHE A 1059 35.18 0.21 23.92
CA PHE A 1059 35.41 -1.23 23.93
C PHE A 1059 34.23 -1.94 24.59
N GLU A 1060 34.02 -3.18 24.16
CA GLU A 1060 33.12 -4.14 24.75
C GLU A 1060 33.89 -5.43 25.04
N LEU A 1061 33.71 -5.94 26.26
CA LEU A 1061 34.39 -7.14 26.75
C LEU A 1061 33.33 -8.07 27.32
N GLU A 1062 33.14 -9.21 26.65
CA GLU A 1062 32.32 -10.31 27.14
C GLU A 1062 33.10 -11.13 28.15
N LEU A 1063 32.52 -11.40 29.32
CA LEU A 1063 33.11 -12.24 30.34
C LEU A 1063 32.46 -13.63 30.27
N GLU A 1064 33.13 -14.57 29.60
CA GLU A 1064 32.66 -15.96 29.54
C GLU A 1064 32.77 -16.65 30.91
N THR A 1065 31.66 -17.20 31.40
CA THR A 1065 31.68 -18.20 32.46
C THR A 1065 32.00 -19.57 31.86
N THR A 1066 33.25 -20.05 31.98
CA THR A 1066 33.58 -21.42 31.51
C THR A 1066 32.82 -22.45 32.35
N PHE A 1067 31.74 -23.02 31.80
CA PHE A 1067 30.96 -24.10 32.42
C PHE A 1067 31.55 -25.50 32.20
N ASP A 1068 32.68 -25.63 31.49
CA ASP A 1068 33.15 -26.94 31.00
C ASP A 1068 33.97 -27.80 31.99
N ASP A 1069 34.11 -27.42 33.27
CA ASP A 1069 34.92 -28.21 34.22
C ASP A 1069 34.35 -28.29 35.66
N LEU A 1070 33.05 -28.54 35.82
CA LEU A 1070 32.48 -28.86 37.14
C LEU A 1070 31.64 -30.14 37.11
N ASN A 1071 32.18 -31.19 37.76
CA ASN A 1071 31.36 -32.26 38.31
C ASN A 1071 30.37 -31.65 39.33
N ASP A 1072 29.10 -31.99 39.18
CA ASP A 1072 28.02 -31.78 40.15
C ASP A 1072 28.45 -32.21 41.56
N ASP A 1073 28.95 -31.30 42.42
CA ASP A 1073 28.70 -31.33 43.88
C ASP A 1073 29.32 -30.21 44.74
N GLN A 1074 29.64 -29.02 44.22
CA GLN A 1074 30.00 -27.90 45.11
C GLN A 1074 29.38 -26.58 44.67
N SER A 1075 28.20 -26.29 45.23
CA SER A 1075 27.71 -24.93 45.44
C SER A 1075 28.65 -24.19 46.41
N LEU A 1076 29.78 -23.69 45.91
CA LEU A 1076 30.56 -22.66 46.58
C LEU A 1076 30.32 -21.36 45.82
N GLN A 1077 29.83 -20.37 46.55
CA GLN A 1077 29.81 -18.96 46.19
C GLN A 1077 31.24 -18.49 45.90
N SER A 1078 31.80 -18.81 44.73
CA SER A 1078 32.99 -18.10 44.27
C SER A 1078 32.54 -16.70 43.88
N GLU A 1079 32.96 -15.68 44.63
CA GLU A 1079 32.83 -14.29 44.17
C GLU A 1079 33.54 -14.18 42.82
N GLU A 1080 32.78 -14.01 41.76
CA GLU A 1080 33.31 -13.75 40.42
C GLU A 1080 33.84 -12.32 40.40
N HIS A 1081 35.15 -12.16 40.27
CA HIS A 1081 35.80 -10.85 40.25
C HIS A 1081 36.32 -10.57 38.84
N CYS A 1082 35.94 -9.41 38.29
CA CYS A 1082 36.52 -8.90 37.06
C CYS A 1082 37.89 -8.26 37.35
N PHE A 1083 38.81 -8.24 36.38
CA PHE A 1083 40.12 -7.58 36.56
C PHE A 1083 40.00 -6.10 36.96
N PHE A 1084 38.97 -5.37 36.51
CA PHE A 1084 38.73 -3.98 36.89
C PHE A 1084 38.42 -3.83 38.38
N ASP A 1085 37.90 -4.87 39.05
CA ASP A 1085 37.59 -4.82 40.49
C ASP A 1085 38.83 -4.64 41.37
N PHE A 1086 40.02 -4.97 40.83
CA PHE A 1086 41.31 -4.81 41.50
C PHE A 1086 42.01 -3.47 41.20
N ILE A 1087 41.38 -2.62 40.39
CA ILE A 1087 41.90 -1.29 40.04
C ILE A 1087 41.22 -0.27 40.95
N GLN A 1088 42.02 0.55 41.62
CA GLN A 1088 41.49 1.66 42.40
C GLN A 1088 40.93 2.74 41.47
N PRO A 1089 39.71 3.24 41.71
CA PRO A 1089 39.18 4.34 40.93
C PRO A 1089 40.02 5.59 41.17
N GLN A 1090 40.21 6.38 40.13
CA GLN A 1090 40.96 7.63 40.19
C GLN A 1090 40.24 8.74 39.43
N MET A 1091 40.59 9.98 39.74
CA MET A 1091 40.11 11.14 39.00
C MET A 1091 40.77 11.23 37.64
N ILE A 1092 39.96 11.47 36.61
CA ILE A 1092 40.38 11.53 35.21
C ILE A 1092 39.72 12.74 34.55
N GLU A 1093 40.45 13.44 33.68
CA GLU A 1093 39.90 14.54 32.88
C GLU A 1093 40.01 14.21 31.38
N ILE A 1094 38.89 14.30 30.65
CA ILE A 1094 38.78 14.07 29.20
C ILE A 1094 38.47 15.40 28.51
N PHE A 1095 39.23 15.73 27.46
CA PHE A 1095 39.14 17.00 26.72
C PHE A 1095 38.44 16.86 25.38
#